data_AF-A0A5A9NHB1-F1
#
_entry.id   AF-A0A5A9NHB1-F1
#
_cell.length_a   1.000
_cell.length_b   1.000
_cell.length_c   1.000
_cell.angle_alpha   90.00
_cell.angle_beta   90.00
_cell.angle_gamma   90.00
#
_symmetry.space_group_name_H-M   'P 1'
#
loop_
_entity.id
_entity.type
_entity.pdbx_description
1 polymer ?
#
loop_
_entity_poly.entity_id
_entity_poly.type
_entity_poly.pdbx_seq_one_letter_code
_entity_poly.pdbx_strand_id
1 'polypeptide(L)'
;MGTEPGPVQIVKVNKEDHSFDLDTKALSRILLAPEVRDKNVVVLSVAGAFRKGKSFLLDFMLRYMYRNGKAGQDWLGLENEPLTGFSWRGGSEPETTGIQLWSEVFVVQKKDGSEVAVLLMDTQGAFDSQSTVKDCATIFALSTMTSSVQIYNLSQNIQEDDLQQLQLFTEYGRLAMDEIFLKPFQSLMFLVRDWSFPYEYKYGFKGGSDFLDKRLQVKQSQHQELQTVREHIRSCFTSISCFLLPHPGLNVATSPAFRGQLCDVAAEFKEELRVLITHLLNPDELAVKEINGNNVTCRGLLEYFKAYIKIYQGEDLPHPKSMLEATAEANNLAAVAAAKDQYYKNMEKVCGGDLPYVAPETLEEKQRFIKQEVLHHFTGTKKMGGRDFCKRYQEQLEAELKEMWESFSKHNESKNLFSAFRTPAVLFVLICLLYVLSGIMLFIGLESISLLCDCIIGLAMIAVLTWAFIRYSGQYREVGTAIDKVTGVFLEQASGVTVDEDVLTIFNDMKVRKAQASEEERRKRKKAVLFCLSEDKKRIIMEEGKEILQGDEGDPYLTFVKMLPPDDCRYALYDATYETKETKKEDLVFIFWAPENSPLKSKMIYASSKDAIKKKFTGIKHEWQVNGLEDIKDRKTLAEKLGGASVISLEGLPLND
;
A
#
# COMPACT_ATOMS: atom_id res chain seq x y z
N MET A 1 4.70 -7.14 7.49
CA MET A 1 4.56 -8.61 7.44
C MET A 1 4.77 -9.05 5.99
N GLY A 2 6.02 -9.37 5.65
CA GLY A 2 6.42 -9.78 4.30
C GLY A 2 6.31 -11.29 4.17
N THR A 3 5.25 -11.77 3.54
CA THR A 3 5.24 -13.11 2.95
C THR A 3 6.03 -13.05 1.65
N GLU A 4 6.89 -14.04 1.39
CA GLU A 4 7.58 -14.17 0.10
C GLU A 4 6.57 -14.10 -1.06
N PRO A 5 6.94 -13.47 -2.21
CA PRO A 5 6.08 -13.44 -3.37
C PRO A 5 5.75 -14.86 -3.83
N GLY A 6 4.45 -15.15 -3.92
CA GLY A 6 3.92 -16.42 -4.36
C GLY A 6 2.61 -16.31 -5.13
N PRO A 7 2.11 -17.44 -5.67
CA PRO A 7 0.81 -17.49 -6.32
C PRO A 7 -0.31 -17.38 -5.29
N VAL A 8 -1.31 -16.56 -5.58
CA VAL A 8 -2.47 -16.32 -4.73
C VAL A 8 -3.72 -16.76 -5.46
N GLN A 9 -4.46 -17.67 -4.84
CA GLN A 9 -5.74 -18.13 -5.36
C GLN A 9 -6.80 -17.03 -5.22
N ILE A 10 -7.34 -16.56 -6.35
CA ILE A 10 -8.32 -15.47 -6.39
C ILE A 10 -9.72 -15.99 -6.68
N VAL A 11 -9.86 -16.86 -7.68
CA VAL A 11 -11.14 -17.52 -7.98
C VAL A 11 -11.03 -18.98 -7.60
N LYS A 12 -11.86 -19.44 -6.68
CA LYS A 12 -11.95 -20.85 -6.28
C LYS A 12 -13.15 -21.49 -6.98
N VAL A 13 -12.96 -22.73 -7.43
CA VAL A 13 -14.03 -23.55 -7.99
C VAL A 13 -14.43 -24.55 -6.92
N ASN A 14 -15.66 -24.45 -6.43
CA ASN A 14 -16.22 -25.47 -5.56
C ASN A 14 -16.64 -26.66 -6.43
N LYS A 15 -16.00 -27.81 -6.21
CA LYS A 15 -16.20 -29.01 -7.02
C LYS A 15 -17.50 -29.75 -6.71
N GLU A 16 -18.09 -29.53 -5.54
CA GLU A 16 -19.33 -30.20 -5.13
C GLU A 16 -20.55 -29.53 -5.76
N ASP A 17 -20.55 -28.19 -5.79
CA ASP A 17 -21.69 -27.38 -6.26
C ASP A 17 -21.43 -26.72 -7.63
N HIS A 18 -20.27 -26.95 -8.24
CA HIS A 18 -19.81 -26.29 -9.47
C HIS A 18 -19.98 -24.75 -9.44
N SER A 19 -19.73 -24.16 -8.27
CA SER A 19 -19.87 -22.73 -8.00
C SER A 19 -18.52 -22.03 -7.96
N PHE A 20 -18.53 -20.72 -8.24
CA PHE A 20 -17.34 -19.88 -8.31
C PHE A 20 -17.31 -18.85 -7.19
N ASP A 21 -16.26 -18.91 -6.38
CA ASP A 21 -16.06 -17.98 -5.27
C ASP A 21 -14.86 -17.07 -5.52
N LEU A 22 -15.10 -15.76 -5.42
CA LEU A 22 -14.05 -14.75 -5.48
C LEU A 22 -13.52 -14.45 -4.08
N ASP A 23 -12.23 -14.71 -3.85
CA ASP A 23 -11.54 -14.24 -2.65
C ASP A 23 -11.26 -12.74 -2.76
N THR A 24 -12.28 -11.96 -2.42
CA THR A 24 -12.25 -10.50 -2.50
C THR A 24 -11.19 -9.91 -1.57
N LYS A 25 -10.90 -10.56 -0.43
CA LYS A 25 -9.88 -10.09 0.53
C LYS A 25 -8.48 -10.26 -0.05
N ALA A 26 -8.18 -11.44 -0.62
CA ALA A 26 -6.91 -11.70 -1.26
C ALA A 26 -6.69 -10.79 -2.47
N LEU A 27 -7.71 -10.62 -3.32
CA LEU A 27 -7.63 -9.75 -4.49
C LEU A 27 -7.45 -8.27 -4.11
N SER A 28 -8.18 -7.80 -3.10
CA SER A 28 -8.04 -6.42 -2.60
C SER A 28 -6.66 -6.16 -2.03
N ARG A 29 -6.04 -7.13 -1.35
CA ARG A 29 -4.67 -7.00 -0.83
C ARG A 29 -3.64 -6.76 -1.94
N ILE A 30 -3.81 -7.40 -3.10
CA ILE A 30 -2.92 -7.24 -4.27
C ILE A 30 -3.21 -5.92 -5.00
N LEU A 31 -4.47 -5.71 -5.39
CA LEU A 31 -4.85 -4.60 -6.29
C LEU A 31 -5.02 -3.25 -5.59
N LEU A 32 -5.30 -3.21 -4.28
CA LEU A 32 -5.47 -1.97 -3.51
C LEU A 32 -4.21 -1.58 -2.72
N ALA A 33 -3.06 -2.23 -2.95
CA ALA A 33 -1.81 -1.83 -2.36
C ALA A 33 -1.46 -0.37 -2.74
N PRO A 34 -0.98 0.47 -1.80
CA PRO A 34 -0.82 1.92 -2.02
C PRO A 34 0.05 2.28 -3.23
N GLU A 35 1.02 1.42 -3.55
CA GLU A 35 2.01 1.61 -4.62
C GLU A 35 1.44 1.40 -6.03
N VAL A 36 0.36 0.63 -6.17
CA VAL A 36 -0.21 0.22 -7.47
C VAL A 36 -1.68 0.57 -7.66
N ARG A 37 -2.45 0.83 -6.59
CA ARG A 37 -3.92 0.97 -6.65
C ARG A 37 -4.45 1.98 -7.67
N ASP A 38 -3.71 3.06 -7.90
CA ASP A 38 -4.10 4.17 -8.78
C ASP A 38 -3.38 4.10 -10.15
N LYS A 39 -2.56 3.07 -10.39
CA LYS A 39 -1.84 2.85 -11.65
C LYS A 39 -2.71 2.11 -12.66
N ASN A 40 -2.50 2.43 -13.93
CA ASN A 40 -3.10 1.72 -15.06
C ASN A 40 -2.55 0.28 -15.11
N VAL A 41 -3.44 -0.69 -15.25
CA VAL A 41 -3.08 -2.11 -15.14
C VAL A 41 -2.90 -2.75 -16.52
N VAL A 42 -1.90 -3.60 -16.65
CA VAL A 42 -1.66 -4.51 -17.78
C VAL A 42 -1.81 -5.92 -17.22
N VAL A 43 -2.67 -6.73 -17.84
CA VAL A 43 -2.99 -8.06 -17.31
C VAL A 43 -2.67 -9.10 -18.38
N LEU A 44 -1.64 -9.90 -18.14
CA LEU A 44 -1.27 -11.03 -18.99
C LEU A 44 -1.88 -12.30 -18.40
N SER A 45 -2.77 -12.92 -19.15
CA SER A 45 -3.42 -14.17 -18.80
C SER A 45 -2.94 -15.29 -19.73
N VAL A 46 -2.62 -16.45 -19.16
CA VAL A 46 -2.36 -17.67 -19.93
C VAL A 46 -3.48 -18.67 -19.65
N ALA A 47 -4.28 -18.96 -20.68
CA ALA A 47 -5.37 -19.93 -20.62
C ALA A 47 -5.23 -20.99 -21.72
N GLY A 48 -5.87 -22.14 -21.53
CA GLY A 48 -5.84 -23.25 -22.48
C GLY A 48 -5.86 -24.60 -21.79
N ALA A 49 -5.75 -25.67 -22.57
CA ALA A 49 -5.92 -27.04 -22.09
C ALA A 49 -5.00 -27.40 -20.90
N PHE A 50 -5.48 -28.35 -20.09
CA PHE A 50 -4.75 -28.87 -18.95
C PHE A 50 -3.45 -29.63 -19.34
N ARG A 51 -2.43 -29.60 -18.47
CA ARG A 51 -1.07 -30.15 -18.68
C ARG A 51 -0.30 -29.66 -19.92
N LYS A 52 -0.62 -28.49 -20.47
CA LYS A 52 0.11 -27.92 -21.62
C LYS A 52 1.20 -26.91 -21.24
N GLY A 53 1.70 -26.95 -20.00
CA GLY A 53 2.84 -26.14 -19.55
C GLY A 53 2.57 -24.63 -19.48
N LYS A 54 1.40 -24.21 -18.96
CA LYS A 54 1.02 -22.80 -18.77
C LYS A 54 1.83 -22.14 -17.65
N SER A 55 1.77 -22.71 -16.45
CA SER A 55 2.52 -22.24 -15.28
C SER A 55 4.03 -22.26 -15.53
N PHE A 56 4.54 -23.26 -16.27
CA PHE A 56 5.94 -23.30 -16.73
C PHE A 56 6.32 -22.08 -17.59
N LEU A 57 5.42 -21.61 -18.46
CA LEU A 57 5.65 -20.40 -19.26
C LEU A 57 5.59 -19.14 -18.40
N LEU A 58 4.61 -19.05 -17.49
CA LEU A 58 4.45 -17.92 -16.58
C LEU A 58 5.66 -17.74 -15.65
N ASP A 59 6.31 -18.83 -15.24
CA ASP A 59 7.51 -18.72 -14.40
C ASP A 59 8.70 -18.12 -15.16
N PHE A 60 8.81 -18.34 -16.49
CA PHE A 60 9.79 -17.61 -17.30
C PHE A 60 9.43 -16.13 -17.46
N MET A 61 8.14 -15.80 -17.51
CA MET A 61 7.69 -14.41 -17.45
C MET A 61 8.08 -13.78 -16.10
N LEU A 62 7.88 -14.47 -14.98
CA LEU A 62 8.32 -14.02 -13.66
C LEU A 62 9.83 -13.79 -13.61
N ARG A 63 10.63 -14.75 -14.10
CA ARG A 63 12.10 -14.59 -14.19
C ARG A 63 12.49 -13.35 -14.98
N TYR A 64 11.84 -13.10 -16.13
CA TYR A 64 12.05 -11.89 -16.90
C TYR A 64 11.71 -10.65 -16.07
N MET A 65 10.53 -10.57 -15.46
CA MET A 65 10.09 -9.39 -14.69
C MET A 65 11.02 -9.07 -13.50
N TYR A 66 11.57 -10.07 -12.81
CA TYR A 66 12.49 -9.86 -11.67
C TYR A 66 13.93 -9.50 -12.05
N ARG A 67 14.34 -9.81 -13.29
CA ARG A 67 15.73 -9.66 -13.76
C ARG A 67 15.90 -8.56 -14.78
N ASN A 68 14.87 -8.25 -15.54
CA ASN A 68 14.89 -7.20 -16.53
C ASN A 68 15.22 -5.85 -15.86
N GLY A 69 16.20 -5.12 -16.40
CA GLY A 69 16.71 -3.88 -15.82
C GLY A 69 17.95 -4.02 -14.91
N LYS A 70 18.41 -5.24 -14.57
CA LYS A 70 19.70 -5.45 -13.89
C LYS A 70 20.82 -5.55 -14.93
N ALA A 71 21.77 -4.62 -14.89
CA ALA A 71 22.86 -4.54 -15.87
C ALA A 71 23.71 -5.82 -15.89
N GLY A 72 23.79 -6.46 -17.07
CA GLY A 72 24.78 -7.52 -17.36
C GLY A 72 24.39 -8.97 -17.05
N GLN A 73 23.12 -9.28 -16.75
CA GLN A 73 22.67 -10.67 -16.49
C GLN A 73 21.72 -11.19 -17.59
N ASP A 74 21.94 -12.42 -18.08
CA ASP A 74 20.96 -13.13 -18.91
C ASP A 74 19.72 -13.43 -18.06
N TRP A 75 18.58 -12.86 -18.45
CA TRP A 75 17.33 -12.98 -17.70
C TRP A 75 16.80 -14.41 -17.67
N LEU A 76 17.17 -15.25 -18.65
CA LEU A 76 16.77 -16.65 -18.68
C LEU A 76 17.25 -17.42 -17.43
N GLY A 77 18.43 -17.01 -16.95
CA GLY A 77 19.11 -17.51 -15.76
C GLY A 77 20.23 -18.49 -16.01
N LEU A 78 20.77 -19.04 -14.92
CA LEU A 78 21.90 -19.97 -15.00
C LEU A 78 21.40 -21.35 -15.45
N GLU A 79 22.27 -22.10 -16.13
CA GLU A 79 21.92 -23.41 -16.71
C GLU A 79 21.35 -24.41 -15.67
N ASN A 80 21.84 -24.37 -14.43
CA ASN A 80 21.44 -25.29 -13.35
C ASN A 80 20.38 -24.70 -12.39
N GLU A 81 19.86 -23.51 -12.68
CA GLU A 81 18.94 -22.82 -11.78
C GLU A 81 17.51 -23.38 -11.89
N PRO A 82 16.87 -23.82 -10.78
CA PRO A 82 15.50 -24.33 -10.80
C PRO A 82 14.49 -23.21 -11.06
N LEU A 83 13.39 -23.56 -11.73
CA LEU A 83 12.30 -22.63 -12.06
C LEU A 83 11.30 -22.60 -10.90
N THR A 84 11.14 -21.43 -10.30
CA THR A 84 10.28 -21.19 -9.15
C THR A 84 9.26 -20.10 -9.49
N GLY A 85 8.03 -20.25 -8.98
CA GLY A 85 6.94 -19.32 -9.26
C GLY A 85 5.60 -19.95 -8.94
N PHE A 86 4.72 -20.00 -9.95
CA PHE A 86 3.47 -20.73 -9.88
C PHE A 86 3.75 -22.23 -9.67
N SER A 87 2.87 -22.94 -8.96
CA SER A 87 3.05 -24.38 -8.78
C SER A 87 2.91 -25.10 -10.13
N TRP A 88 3.95 -25.82 -10.53
CA TRP A 88 3.90 -26.70 -11.69
C TRP A 88 4.59 -28.03 -11.39
N ARG A 89 4.03 -29.10 -11.94
CA ARG A 89 4.61 -30.46 -11.86
C ARG A 89 4.26 -31.25 -13.11
N GLY A 90 5.00 -32.33 -13.36
CA GLY A 90 4.58 -33.40 -14.28
C GLY A 90 3.40 -34.21 -13.71
N GLY A 91 2.91 -35.18 -14.48
CA GLY A 91 1.82 -36.09 -14.08
C GLY A 91 0.48 -35.80 -14.77
N SER A 92 -0.55 -36.61 -14.50
CA SER A 92 -1.84 -36.60 -15.21
C SER A 92 -2.98 -35.86 -14.48
N GLU A 93 -2.83 -35.50 -13.20
CA GLU A 93 -3.93 -34.91 -12.39
C GLU A 93 -3.86 -33.37 -12.28
N PRO A 94 -4.96 -32.61 -12.28
CA PRO A 94 -4.97 -31.15 -12.13
C PRO A 94 -4.09 -30.60 -10.99
N GLU A 95 -3.41 -29.48 -11.27
CA GLU A 95 -2.59 -28.75 -10.29
C GLU A 95 -3.23 -27.40 -9.96
N THR A 96 -3.44 -26.56 -10.97
CA THR A 96 -4.11 -25.26 -10.82
C THR A 96 -5.62 -25.44 -10.88
N THR A 97 -6.33 -25.03 -9.83
CA THR A 97 -7.80 -24.91 -9.83
C THR A 97 -8.19 -23.43 -9.88
N GLY A 98 -9.21 -23.04 -10.64
CA GLY A 98 -9.69 -21.67 -10.75
C GLY A 98 -8.71 -20.67 -11.38
N ILE A 99 -8.56 -19.48 -10.78
CA ILE A 99 -7.64 -18.42 -11.24
C ILE A 99 -6.68 -18.03 -10.12
N GLN A 100 -5.39 -18.03 -10.43
CA GLN A 100 -4.32 -17.57 -9.56
C GLN A 100 -3.68 -16.30 -10.11
N LEU A 101 -3.34 -15.37 -9.23
CA LEU A 101 -2.55 -14.19 -9.55
C LEU A 101 -1.21 -14.26 -8.83
N TRP A 102 -0.17 -13.68 -9.42
CA TRP A 102 1.05 -13.42 -8.66
C TRP A 102 0.78 -12.34 -7.60
N SER A 103 1.25 -12.57 -6.37
CA SER A 103 1.04 -11.63 -5.25
C SER A 103 1.71 -10.27 -5.44
N GLU A 104 2.83 -10.23 -6.15
CA GLU A 104 3.57 -9.00 -6.44
C GLU A 104 3.15 -8.42 -7.79
N VAL A 105 2.76 -7.15 -7.80
CA VAL A 105 2.39 -6.41 -9.02
C VAL A 105 3.60 -5.61 -9.47
N PHE A 106 4.09 -5.87 -10.68
CA PHE A 106 5.31 -5.25 -11.16
C PHE A 106 5.03 -3.85 -11.72
N VAL A 107 5.72 -2.84 -11.22
CA VAL A 107 5.64 -1.48 -11.78
C VAL A 107 6.68 -1.35 -12.89
N VAL A 108 6.22 -1.12 -14.11
CA VAL A 108 7.09 -0.93 -15.28
C VAL A 108 6.95 0.49 -15.79
N GLN A 109 8.10 1.15 -16.00
CA GLN A 109 8.15 2.47 -16.60
C GLN A 109 8.26 2.32 -18.13
N LYS A 110 7.33 2.95 -18.85
CA LYS A 110 7.34 3.04 -20.32
C LYS A 110 8.30 4.14 -20.79
N LYS A 111 8.69 4.11 -22.07
CA LYS A 111 9.53 5.17 -22.67
C LYS A 111 8.89 6.57 -22.64
N ASP A 112 7.56 6.63 -22.60
CA ASP A 112 6.82 7.89 -22.46
C ASP A 112 6.87 8.47 -21.03
N GLY A 113 7.52 7.78 -20.09
CA GLY A 113 7.65 8.16 -18.68
C GLY A 113 6.46 7.74 -17.82
N SER A 114 5.41 7.15 -18.40
CA SER A 114 4.26 6.63 -17.65
C SER A 114 4.61 5.33 -16.95
N GLU A 115 4.06 5.15 -15.73
CA GLU A 115 4.16 3.91 -14.98
C GLU A 115 2.90 3.07 -15.16
N VAL A 116 3.09 1.79 -15.46
CA VAL A 116 2.00 0.81 -15.55
C VAL A 116 2.25 -0.35 -14.58
N ALA A 117 1.15 -0.91 -14.06
CA ALA A 117 1.16 -2.04 -13.17
C ALA A 117 0.92 -3.34 -13.96
N VAL A 118 1.90 -4.24 -14.02
CA VAL A 118 1.83 -5.51 -14.74
C VAL A 118 1.43 -6.63 -13.79
N LEU A 119 0.35 -7.33 -14.12
CA LEU A 119 -0.23 -8.43 -13.39
C LEU A 119 -0.17 -9.70 -14.23
N LEU A 120 0.35 -10.79 -13.65
CA LEU A 120 0.38 -12.11 -14.27
C LEU A 120 -0.73 -12.99 -13.69
N MET A 121 -1.46 -13.67 -14.58
CA MET A 121 -2.60 -14.50 -14.26
C MET A 121 -2.42 -15.92 -14.82
N ASP A 122 -2.45 -16.91 -13.92
CA ASP A 122 -2.53 -18.33 -14.28
C ASP A 122 -3.97 -18.80 -14.16
N THR A 123 -4.46 -19.51 -15.17
CA THR A 123 -5.80 -20.09 -15.14
C THR A 123 -5.73 -21.60 -15.09
N GLN A 124 -6.75 -22.22 -14.49
CA GLN A 124 -6.97 -23.66 -14.60
C GLN A 124 -6.99 -24.09 -16.07
N GLY A 125 -6.49 -25.30 -16.31
CA GLY A 125 -6.56 -25.89 -17.62
C GLY A 125 -7.97 -26.33 -17.96
N ALA A 126 -8.44 -25.95 -19.14
CA ALA A 126 -9.70 -26.46 -19.66
C ALA A 126 -9.61 -28.00 -19.86
N PHE A 127 -10.75 -28.68 -19.68
CA PHE A 127 -10.94 -30.12 -19.91
C PHE A 127 -10.13 -31.06 -19.01
N ASP A 128 -10.08 -30.78 -17.72
CA ASP A 128 -9.69 -31.82 -16.77
C ASP A 128 -10.85 -32.82 -16.54
N SER A 129 -10.57 -33.96 -15.90
CA SER A 129 -11.57 -35.01 -15.68
C SER A 129 -12.58 -34.70 -14.58
N GLN A 130 -12.48 -33.53 -13.92
CA GLN A 130 -13.27 -33.18 -12.74
C GLN A 130 -14.12 -31.91 -12.95
N SER A 131 -13.81 -31.10 -13.95
CA SER A 131 -14.48 -29.85 -14.28
C SER A 131 -15.40 -30.03 -15.47
N THR A 132 -16.55 -29.35 -15.40
CA THR A 132 -17.51 -29.33 -16.49
C THR A 132 -17.04 -28.40 -17.61
N VAL A 133 -17.66 -28.54 -18.79
CA VAL A 133 -17.45 -27.60 -19.91
C VAL A 133 -17.83 -26.17 -19.50
N LYS A 134 -18.89 -26.02 -18.68
CA LYS A 134 -19.28 -24.75 -18.07
C LYS A 134 -18.14 -24.18 -17.24
N ASP A 135 -17.52 -25.00 -16.38
CA ASP A 135 -16.47 -24.50 -15.49
C ASP A 135 -15.27 -23.96 -16.28
N CYS A 136 -14.87 -24.69 -17.31
CA CYS A 136 -13.79 -24.30 -18.21
C CYS A 136 -14.13 -23.02 -18.98
N ALA A 137 -15.36 -22.92 -19.50
CA ALA A 137 -15.85 -21.75 -20.22
C ALA A 137 -15.89 -20.51 -19.32
N THR A 138 -16.34 -20.64 -18.07
CA THR A 138 -16.38 -19.56 -17.07
C THR A 138 -15.01 -19.04 -16.73
N ILE A 139 -14.05 -19.93 -16.42
CA ILE A 139 -12.67 -19.51 -16.10
C ILE A 139 -12.02 -18.82 -17.31
N PHE A 140 -12.20 -19.39 -18.50
CA PHE A 140 -11.69 -18.79 -19.72
C PHE A 140 -12.32 -17.42 -19.99
N ALA A 141 -13.64 -17.29 -19.80
CA ALA A 141 -14.38 -16.04 -19.95
C ALA A 141 -13.89 -14.95 -19.01
N LEU A 142 -13.81 -15.26 -17.71
CA LEU A 142 -13.34 -14.34 -16.69
C LEU A 142 -11.91 -13.88 -16.99
N SER A 143 -11.03 -14.80 -17.38
CA SER A 143 -9.65 -14.48 -17.74
C SER A 143 -9.55 -13.58 -18.97
N THR A 144 -10.40 -13.80 -19.99
CA THR A 144 -10.39 -13.01 -21.23
C THR A 144 -10.98 -11.61 -21.02
N MET A 145 -12.07 -11.50 -20.26
CA MET A 145 -12.69 -10.19 -19.97
C MET A 145 -11.80 -9.31 -19.09
N THR A 146 -11.04 -9.90 -18.18
CA THR A 146 -10.17 -9.16 -17.24
C THR A 146 -8.76 -8.92 -17.78
N SER A 147 -8.28 -9.74 -18.72
CA SER A 147 -6.95 -9.58 -19.33
C SER A 147 -6.89 -8.52 -20.42
N SER A 148 -5.73 -7.90 -20.60
CA SER A 148 -5.44 -7.06 -21.78
C SER A 148 -4.76 -7.88 -22.88
N VAL A 149 -3.96 -8.88 -22.49
CA VAL A 149 -3.37 -9.87 -23.37
C VAL A 149 -3.78 -11.25 -22.90
N GLN A 150 -4.58 -11.93 -23.74
CA GLN A 150 -4.98 -13.31 -23.52
C GLN A 150 -4.10 -14.23 -24.36
N ILE A 151 -3.25 -15.02 -23.71
CA ILE A 151 -2.42 -16.04 -24.34
C ILE A 151 -3.20 -17.35 -24.32
N TYR A 152 -3.61 -17.80 -25.49
CA TYR A 152 -4.30 -19.06 -25.67
C TYR A 152 -3.27 -20.17 -25.99
N ASN A 153 -2.91 -20.93 -24.96
CA ASN A 153 -1.86 -21.95 -24.99
C ASN A 153 -2.42 -23.28 -25.49
N LEU A 154 -2.10 -23.61 -26.74
CA LEU A 154 -2.55 -24.78 -27.49
C LEU A 154 -1.41 -25.77 -27.70
N SER A 155 -1.76 -27.04 -27.94
CA SER A 155 -0.77 -28.12 -28.13
C SER A 155 -0.75 -28.55 -29.58
N GLN A 156 0.43 -28.51 -30.19
CA GLN A 156 0.76 -28.94 -31.55
C GLN A 156 0.09 -28.16 -32.68
N ASN A 157 -1.21 -27.87 -32.60
CA ASN A 157 -1.99 -27.30 -33.69
C ASN A 157 -3.16 -26.46 -33.17
N ILE A 158 -3.79 -25.68 -34.06
CA ILE A 158 -5.09 -25.03 -33.81
C ILE A 158 -6.17 -25.90 -34.44
N GLN A 159 -6.99 -26.51 -33.62
CA GLN A 159 -8.10 -27.38 -34.03
C GLN A 159 -9.43 -26.62 -34.10
N GLU A 160 -10.47 -27.19 -34.70
CA GLU A 160 -11.77 -26.50 -34.84
C GLU A 160 -12.52 -26.41 -33.51
N ASP A 161 -12.37 -27.40 -32.63
CA ASP A 161 -12.88 -27.38 -31.26
C ASP A 161 -12.22 -26.28 -30.41
N ASP A 162 -10.94 -25.99 -30.64
CA ASP A 162 -10.27 -24.84 -30.01
C ASP A 162 -10.93 -23.52 -30.40
N LEU A 163 -11.38 -23.40 -31.65
CA LEU A 163 -12.08 -22.21 -32.17
C LEU A 163 -13.53 -22.16 -31.68
N GLN A 164 -14.21 -23.30 -31.56
CA GLN A 164 -15.57 -23.37 -31.02
C GLN A 164 -15.63 -22.93 -29.55
N GLN A 165 -14.60 -23.21 -28.74
CA GLN A 165 -14.52 -22.68 -27.38
C GLN A 165 -14.53 -21.14 -27.33
N LEU A 166 -14.02 -20.50 -28.38
CA LEU A 166 -14.04 -19.05 -28.49
C LEU A 166 -15.42 -18.48 -28.88
N GLN A 167 -16.35 -19.33 -29.32
CA GLN A 167 -17.68 -18.93 -29.79
C GLN A 167 -18.49 -18.21 -28.70
N LEU A 168 -18.38 -18.61 -27.44
CA LEU A 168 -19.10 -17.96 -26.34
C LEU A 168 -18.77 -16.44 -26.27
N PHE A 169 -17.52 -16.08 -26.56
CA PHE A 169 -17.05 -14.69 -26.57
C PHE A 169 -17.50 -13.92 -27.79
N THR A 170 -17.75 -14.64 -28.89
CA THR A 170 -18.19 -14.02 -30.12
C THR A 170 -19.61 -13.48 -30.02
N GLU A 171 -20.50 -14.16 -29.30
CA GLU A 171 -21.87 -13.69 -29.10
C GLU A 171 -21.94 -12.51 -28.14
N TYR A 172 -21.17 -12.55 -27.05
CA TYR A 172 -20.97 -11.41 -26.17
C TYR A 172 -20.39 -10.22 -26.93
N GLY A 173 -19.35 -10.47 -27.72
CA GLY A 173 -18.66 -9.39 -28.40
C GLY A 173 -19.51 -8.72 -29.46
N ARG A 174 -20.40 -9.47 -30.11
CA ARG A 174 -21.42 -8.93 -31.01
C ARG A 174 -22.36 -7.96 -30.29
N LEU A 175 -22.94 -8.36 -29.15
CA LEU A 175 -23.83 -7.48 -28.39
C LEU A 175 -23.13 -6.22 -27.88
N ALA A 176 -21.87 -6.35 -27.46
CA ALA A 176 -21.08 -5.20 -27.03
C ALA A 176 -20.80 -4.22 -28.17
N MET A 177 -20.54 -4.70 -29.39
CA MET A 177 -20.36 -3.85 -30.55
C MET A 177 -21.65 -3.12 -30.95
N ASP A 178 -22.81 -3.75 -30.80
CA ASP A 178 -24.10 -3.16 -31.14
C ASP A 178 -24.45 -1.97 -30.22
N GLU A 179 -24.04 -1.99 -28.95
CA GLU A 179 -24.31 -0.90 -28.00
C GLU A 179 -23.19 0.16 -27.92
N ILE A 180 -21.92 -0.27 -28.04
CA ILE A 180 -20.75 0.56 -27.70
C ILE A 180 -19.96 0.97 -28.96
N PHE A 181 -20.17 0.29 -30.10
CA PHE A 181 -19.44 0.47 -31.35
C PHE A 181 -17.91 0.27 -31.24
N LEU A 182 -17.44 -0.35 -30.16
CA LEU A 182 -16.03 -0.67 -29.92
C LEU A 182 -15.84 -2.18 -29.80
N LYS A 183 -14.62 -2.63 -30.12
CA LYS A 183 -14.24 -4.01 -29.88
C LYS A 183 -14.10 -4.25 -28.36
N PRO A 184 -14.70 -5.32 -27.82
CA PRO A 184 -14.75 -5.56 -26.37
C PRO A 184 -13.45 -6.11 -25.79
N PHE A 185 -12.64 -6.79 -26.61
CA PHE A 185 -11.38 -7.39 -26.17
C PHE A 185 -10.19 -6.80 -26.93
N GLN A 186 -9.03 -6.84 -26.29
CA GLN A 186 -7.81 -6.23 -26.82
C GLN A 186 -6.99 -7.26 -27.62
N SER A 187 -6.02 -7.93 -26.98
CA SER A 187 -5.11 -8.85 -27.67
C SER A 187 -5.42 -10.30 -27.37
N LEU A 188 -5.56 -11.11 -28.43
CA LEU A 188 -5.55 -12.58 -28.36
C LEU A 188 -4.31 -13.11 -29.06
N MET A 189 -3.51 -13.90 -28.34
CA MET A 189 -2.33 -14.56 -28.89
C MET A 189 -2.50 -16.07 -28.86
N PHE A 190 -2.52 -16.70 -30.03
CA PHE A 190 -2.44 -18.17 -30.14
C PHE A 190 -1.00 -18.61 -29.91
N LEU A 191 -0.72 -19.30 -28.81
CA LEU A 191 0.58 -19.89 -28.54
C LEU A 191 0.51 -21.38 -28.82
N VAL A 192 1.06 -21.80 -29.97
CA VAL A 192 1.09 -23.22 -30.37
C VAL A 192 2.37 -23.84 -29.84
N ARG A 193 2.23 -24.71 -28.84
CA ARG A 193 3.31 -25.48 -28.21
C ARG A 193 3.67 -26.69 -29.05
N ASP A 194 4.90 -27.16 -28.95
CA ASP A 194 5.36 -28.41 -29.59
C ASP A 194 5.14 -28.43 -31.10
N TRP A 195 5.29 -27.26 -31.75
CA TRP A 195 5.13 -27.14 -33.19
C TRP A 195 6.15 -28.03 -33.92
N SER A 196 5.64 -28.96 -34.71
CA SER A 196 6.42 -30.05 -35.30
C SER A 196 6.74 -29.84 -36.79
N PHE A 197 6.26 -28.75 -37.40
CA PHE A 197 6.36 -28.52 -38.84
C PHE A 197 7.10 -27.20 -39.19
N PRO A 198 8.32 -26.97 -38.68
CA PRO A 198 9.08 -25.74 -38.96
C PRO A 198 9.43 -25.54 -40.44
N TYR A 199 9.40 -26.62 -41.22
CA TYR A 199 9.64 -26.62 -42.67
C TYR A 199 8.45 -26.06 -43.47
N GLU A 200 7.22 -26.10 -42.94
CA GLU A 200 6.04 -25.47 -43.56
C GLU A 200 5.87 -24.04 -43.04
N TYR A 201 5.87 -23.88 -41.72
CA TYR A 201 5.80 -22.59 -41.04
C TYR A 201 6.91 -22.51 -40.00
N LYS A 202 7.84 -21.58 -40.19
CA LYS A 202 8.98 -21.38 -39.28
C LYS A 202 8.51 -21.04 -37.86
N TYR A 203 9.36 -21.31 -36.87
CA TYR A 203 9.11 -20.89 -35.49
C TYR A 203 9.00 -19.36 -35.35
N GLY A 204 8.38 -18.93 -34.26
CA GLY A 204 8.23 -17.51 -33.91
C GLY A 204 6.96 -16.85 -34.44
N PHE A 205 6.88 -15.52 -34.29
CA PHE A 205 5.71 -14.71 -34.69
C PHE A 205 5.45 -14.72 -36.20
N LYS A 206 6.49 -14.71 -37.02
CA LYS A 206 6.34 -14.60 -38.49
C LYS A 206 5.64 -15.83 -39.07
N GLY A 207 6.14 -17.02 -38.76
CA GLY A 207 5.49 -18.26 -39.21
C GLY A 207 4.14 -18.49 -38.55
N GLY A 208 3.97 -18.05 -37.29
CA GLY A 208 2.69 -18.06 -36.60
C GLY A 208 1.62 -17.21 -37.28
N SER A 209 1.95 -15.99 -37.73
CA SER A 209 1.03 -15.13 -38.47
C SER A 209 0.58 -15.79 -39.78
N ASP A 210 1.51 -16.29 -40.58
CA ASP A 210 1.21 -16.96 -41.86
C ASP A 210 0.33 -18.21 -41.65
N PHE A 211 0.61 -18.97 -40.59
CA PHE A 211 -0.16 -20.15 -40.20
C PHE A 211 -1.59 -19.78 -39.74
N LEU A 212 -1.72 -18.76 -38.90
CA LEU A 212 -3.00 -18.31 -38.37
C LEU A 212 -3.89 -17.73 -39.47
N ASP A 213 -3.34 -16.94 -40.38
CA ASP A 213 -4.08 -16.34 -41.49
C ASP A 213 -4.70 -17.43 -42.40
N LYS A 214 -3.98 -18.52 -42.64
CA LYS A 214 -4.51 -19.68 -43.36
C LYS A 214 -5.62 -20.39 -42.58
N ARG A 215 -5.52 -20.48 -41.26
CA ARG A 215 -6.52 -21.16 -40.39
C ARG A 215 -7.81 -20.36 -40.20
N LEU A 216 -7.69 -19.04 -40.07
CA LEU A 216 -8.82 -18.13 -39.91
C LEU A 216 -9.41 -17.66 -41.25
N GLN A 217 -8.88 -18.12 -42.39
CA GLN A 217 -9.45 -17.82 -43.70
C GLN A 217 -10.87 -18.40 -43.79
N VAL A 218 -11.84 -17.51 -44.00
CA VAL A 218 -13.24 -17.86 -44.26
C VAL A 218 -13.35 -18.40 -45.69
N LYS A 219 -13.81 -19.63 -45.85
CA LYS A 219 -14.04 -20.27 -47.15
C LYS A 219 -15.52 -20.59 -47.30
N GLN A 220 -16.08 -20.31 -48.47
CA GLN A 220 -17.50 -20.59 -48.75
C GLN A 220 -17.87 -22.08 -48.65
N SER A 221 -16.88 -22.98 -48.75
CA SER A 221 -17.07 -24.42 -48.58
C SER A 221 -17.16 -24.88 -47.11
N GLN A 222 -16.89 -24.00 -46.13
CA GLN A 222 -17.01 -24.33 -44.71
C GLN A 222 -18.47 -24.29 -44.26
N HIS A 223 -18.81 -25.04 -43.21
CA HIS A 223 -20.11 -24.94 -42.56
C HIS A 223 -20.37 -23.52 -42.06
N GLN A 224 -21.63 -23.06 -42.06
CA GLN A 224 -21.99 -21.69 -41.72
C GLN A 224 -21.53 -21.31 -40.30
N GLU A 225 -21.63 -22.23 -39.33
CA GLU A 225 -21.13 -22.03 -37.97
C GLU A 225 -19.62 -21.78 -37.89
N LEU A 226 -18.85 -22.43 -38.76
CA LEU A 226 -17.39 -22.27 -38.80
C LEU A 226 -16.97 -20.95 -39.44
N GLN A 227 -17.79 -20.42 -40.35
CA GLN A 227 -17.60 -19.11 -40.94
C GLN A 227 -17.90 -18.01 -39.91
N THR A 228 -19.03 -18.12 -39.21
CA THR A 228 -19.44 -17.12 -38.20
C THR A 228 -18.43 -17.03 -37.06
N VAL A 229 -17.92 -18.16 -36.56
CA VAL A 229 -16.87 -18.16 -35.51
C VAL A 229 -15.62 -17.40 -35.97
N ARG A 230 -15.14 -17.64 -37.20
CA ARG A 230 -13.94 -16.96 -37.74
C ARG A 230 -14.15 -15.47 -37.94
N GLU A 231 -15.30 -15.08 -38.49
CA GLU A 231 -15.68 -13.67 -38.68
C GLU A 231 -15.75 -12.94 -37.36
N HIS A 232 -16.39 -13.54 -36.36
CA HIS A 232 -16.54 -12.92 -35.07
C HIS A 232 -15.26 -12.88 -34.24
N ILE A 233 -14.37 -13.87 -34.34
CA ILE A 233 -13.06 -13.80 -33.68
C ILE A 233 -12.32 -12.53 -34.14
N ARG A 234 -12.33 -12.24 -35.45
CA ARG A 234 -11.73 -11.01 -36.00
C ARG A 234 -12.45 -9.73 -35.59
N SER A 235 -13.76 -9.77 -35.36
CA SER A 235 -14.49 -8.61 -34.87
C SER A 235 -14.23 -8.36 -33.39
N CYS A 236 -14.12 -9.38 -32.54
CA CYS A 236 -14.12 -9.25 -31.08
C CYS A 236 -12.81 -8.76 -30.47
N PHE A 237 -11.66 -9.02 -31.11
CA PHE A 237 -10.34 -8.64 -30.62
C PHE A 237 -9.73 -7.52 -31.46
N THR A 238 -9.09 -6.52 -30.82
CA THR A 238 -8.38 -5.45 -31.53
C THR A 238 -7.15 -5.97 -32.25
N SER A 239 -6.43 -6.90 -31.64
CA SER A 239 -5.25 -7.55 -32.22
C SER A 239 -5.32 -9.05 -32.02
N ILE A 240 -4.96 -9.80 -33.08
CA ILE A 240 -4.85 -11.26 -33.03
C ILE A 240 -3.49 -11.62 -33.58
N SER A 241 -2.74 -12.42 -32.82
CA SER A 241 -1.40 -12.87 -33.18
C SER A 241 -1.24 -14.36 -32.92
N CYS A 242 -0.20 -14.95 -33.48
CA CYS A 242 0.14 -16.36 -33.28
C CYS A 242 1.65 -16.52 -33.17
N PHE A 243 2.08 -17.38 -32.25
CA PHE A 243 3.47 -17.74 -32.03
C PHE A 243 3.61 -19.26 -32.06
N LEU A 244 4.54 -19.76 -32.90
CA LEU A 244 4.85 -21.18 -33.01
C LEU A 244 6.09 -21.49 -32.18
N LEU A 245 5.93 -22.26 -31.10
CA LEU A 245 7.00 -22.61 -30.19
C LEU A 245 7.43 -24.09 -30.41
N PRO A 246 8.74 -24.39 -30.50
CA PRO A 246 9.22 -25.76 -30.66
C PRO A 246 8.94 -26.61 -29.41
N HIS A 247 9.23 -27.91 -29.50
CA HIS A 247 9.16 -28.81 -28.36
C HIS A 247 10.32 -28.55 -27.38
N PRO A 248 10.08 -28.46 -26.05
CA PRO A 248 11.10 -28.09 -25.06
C PRO A 248 12.19 -29.17 -24.84
N GLY A 249 11.99 -30.37 -25.37
CA GLY A 249 12.89 -31.51 -25.24
C GLY A 249 12.24 -32.66 -24.45
N LEU A 250 12.67 -33.89 -24.73
CA LEU A 250 12.08 -35.09 -24.11
C LEU A 250 12.32 -35.14 -22.59
N ASN A 251 13.45 -34.63 -22.11
CA ASN A 251 13.77 -34.56 -20.69
C ASN A 251 12.76 -33.71 -19.93
N VAL A 252 12.40 -32.54 -20.47
CA VAL A 252 11.38 -31.65 -19.89
C VAL A 252 10.00 -32.32 -19.83
N ALA A 253 9.64 -33.07 -20.86
CA ALA A 253 8.32 -33.68 -20.98
C ALA A 253 8.15 -34.96 -20.12
N THR A 254 9.22 -35.73 -19.94
CA THR A 254 9.14 -37.10 -19.38
C THR A 254 9.84 -37.29 -18.03
N SER A 255 10.81 -36.43 -17.68
CA SER A 255 11.59 -36.61 -16.46
C SER A 255 10.83 -36.12 -15.22
N PRO A 256 10.58 -36.99 -14.21
CA PRO A 256 9.96 -36.57 -12.95
C PRO A 256 10.92 -35.76 -12.06
N ALA A 257 12.23 -35.86 -12.31
CA ALA A 257 13.26 -35.12 -11.59
C ALA A 257 13.47 -33.70 -12.14
N PHE A 258 12.87 -33.37 -13.28
CA PHE A 258 12.98 -32.03 -13.87
C PHE A 258 12.40 -30.97 -12.92
N ARG A 259 13.15 -29.90 -12.71
CA ARG A 259 12.80 -28.75 -11.85
C ARG A 259 12.91 -27.42 -12.59
N GLY A 260 12.93 -27.43 -13.92
CA GLY A 260 13.03 -26.21 -14.72
C GLY A 260 14.45 -25.72 -14.99
N GLN A 261 15.44 -26.61 -14.82
CA GLN A 261 16.84 -26.31 -15.14
C GLN A 261 16.99 -26.14 -16.65
N LEU A 262 17.70 -25.10 -17.09
CA LEU A 262 17.85 -24.75 -18.51
C LEU A 262 18.77 -25.71 -19.27
N CYS A 263 19.63 -26.45 -18.57
CA CYS A 263 20.54 -27.43 -19.17
C CYS A 263 19.79 -28.60 -19.83
N ASP A 264 18.61 -28.93 -19.31
CA ASP A 264 17.75 -29.99 -19.82
C ASP A 264 16.78 -29.52 -20.92
N VAL A 265 16.73 -28.21 -21.19
CA VAL A 265 15.83 -27.58 -22.16
C VAL A 265 16.54 -27.46 -23.51
N ALA A 266 15.85 -27.86 -24.59
CA ALA A 266 16.36 -27.79 -25.95
C ALA A 266 16.79 -26.37 -26.35
N ALA A 267 17.92 -26.24 -27.06
CA ALA A 267 18.49 -24.95 -27.44
C ALA A 267 17.53 -24.08 -28.28
N GLU A 268 16.92 -24.68 -29.31
CA GLU A 268 15.93 -23.99 -30.18
C GLU A 268 14.74 -23.46 -29.37
N PHE A 269 14.30 -24.20 -28.34
CA PHE A 269 13.26 -23.72 -27.43
C PHE A 269 13.71 -22.52 -26.62
N LYS A 270 14.95 -22.53 -26.10
CA LYS A 270 15.51 -21.38 -25.36
C LYS A 270 15.60 -20.13 -26.24
N GLU A 271 15.97 -20.27 -27.52
CA GLU A 271 16.05 -19.16 -28.47
C GLU A 271 14.68 -18.55 -28.76
N GLU A 272 13.69 -19.37 -29.12
CA GLU A 272 12.33 -18.88 -29.43
C GLU A 272 11.61 -18.37 -28.18
N LEU A 273 11.84 -18.99 -27.02
CA LEU A 273 11.33 -18.49 -25.74
C LEU A 273 11.89 -17.09 -25.45
N ARG A 274 13.16 -16.82 -25.79
CA ARG A 274 13.71 -15.47 -25.62
C ARG A 274 12.94 -14.44 -26.44
N VAL A 275 12.64 -14.77 -27.70
CA VAL A 275 11.87 -13.88 -28.59
C VAL A 275 10.45 -13.67 -28.06
N LEU A 276 9.77 -14.73 -27.63
CA LEU A 276 8.40 -14.67 -27.13
C LEU A 276 8.25 -13.77 -25.90
N ILE A 277 9.06 -14.02 -24.87
CA ILE A 277 8.92 -13.33 -23.57
C ILE A 277 9.38 -11.88 -23.69
N THR A 278 10.45 -11.60 -24.44
CA THR A 278 10.93 -10.22 -24.63
C THR A 278 9.91 -9.38 -25.39
N HIS A 279 9.21 -9.94 -26.38
CA HIS A 279 8.12 -9.25 -27.08
C HIS A 279 6.93 -8.98 -26.14
N LEU A 280 6.41 -10.02 -25.49
CA LEU A 280 5.22 -9.92 -24.62
C LEU A 280 5.38 -8.95 -23.44
N LEU A 281 6.59 -8.86 -22.88
CA LEU A 281 6.90 -8.05 -21.71
C LEU A 281 7.81 -6.86 -22.03
N ASN A 282 7.91 -6.48 -23.31
CA ASN A 282 8.59 -5.26 -23.72
C ASN A 282 7.82 -4.05 -23.15
N PRO A 283 8.46 -3.14 -22.37
CA PRO A 283 7.78 -1.98 -21.79
C PRO A 283 6.93 -1.17 -22.79
N ASP A 284 7.39 -1.06 -24.04
CA ASP A 284 6.69 -0.28 -25.07
C ASP A 284 5.45 -0.97 -25.66
N GLU A 285 5.40 -2.30 -25.60
CA GLU A 285 4.33 -3.11 -26.19
C GLU A 285 3.27 -3.54 -25.15
N LEU A 286 3.49 -3.21 -23.87
CA LEU A 286 2.54 -3.48 -22.79
C LEU A 286 1.22 -2.72 -23.00
N ALA A 287 0.21 -3.42 -23.51
CA ALA A 287 -1.14 -2.90 -23.70
C ALA A 287 -1.85 -2.75 -22.35
N VAL A 288 -2.12 -1.50 -21.97
CA VAL A 288 -2.94 -1.18 -20.78
C VAL A 288 -4.33 -1.74 -20.98
N LYS A 289 -4.92 -2.31 -19.94
CA LYS A 289 -6.29 -2.82 -19.99
C LYS A 289 -7.26 -1.69 -20.28
N GLU A 290 -8.02 -1.85 -21.36
CA GLU A 290 -9.08 -0.94 -21.74
C GLU A 290 -10.44 -1.63 -21.67
N ILE A 291 -11.42 -0.93 -21.10
CA ILE A 291 -12.82 -1.32 -21.13
C ILE A 291 -13.63 -0.07 -21.50
N ASN A 292 -14.44 -0.15 -22.55
CA ASN A 292 -15.17 1.00 -23.11
C ASN A 292 -14.27 2.14 -23.63
N GLY A 293 -13.05 1.83 -24.08
CA GLY A 293 -12.06 2.84 -24.49
C GLY A 293 -11.55 3.72 -23.35
N ASN A 294 -11.75 3.31 -22.09
CA ASN A 294 -11.10 3.90 -20.93
C ASN A 294 -10.04 2.95 -20.38
N ASN A 295 -8.90 3.51 -19.96
CA ASN A 295 -7.87 2.77 -19.24
C ASN A 295 -8.37 2.35 -17.86
N VAL A 296 -8.12 1.10 -17.52
CA VAL A 296 -8.52 0.49 -16.25
C VAL A 296 -7.34 0.56 -15.27
N THR A 297 -7.61 1.02 -14.05
CA THR A 297 -6.64 1.00 -12.94
C THR A 297 -6.72 -0.30 -12.16
N CYS A 298 -5.72 -0.61 -11.33
CA CYS A 298 -5.78 -1.78 -10.42
C CYS A 298 -7.05 -1.76 -9.54
N ARG A 299 -7.43 -0.59 -9.02
CA ARG A 299 -8.70 -0.39 -8.29
C ARG A 299 -9.92 -0.69 -9.15
N GLY A 300 -9.95 -0.19 -10.39
CA GLY A 300 -11.06 -0.45 -11.31
C GLY A 300 -11.20 -1.94 -11.64
N LEU A 301 -10.07 -2.64 -11.84
CA LEU A 301 -10.03 -4.06 -12.15
C LEU A 301 -10.70 -4.92 -11.07
N LEU A 302 -10.54 -4.55 -9.79
CA LEU A 302 -11.21 -5.24 -8.67
C LEU A 302 -12.74 -5.21 -8.81
N GLU A 303 -13.31 -4.06 -9.20
CA GLU A 303 -14.77 -3.93 -9.37
C GLU A 303 -15.28 -4.75 -10.56
N TYR A 304 -14.49 -4.83 -11.64
CA TYR A 304 -14.79 -5.74 -12.76
C TYR A 304 -14.80 -7.20 -12.33
N PHE A 305 -13.82 -7.65 -11.54
CA PHE A 305 -13.82 -9.03 -11.00
C PHE A 305 -15.07 -9.33 -10.16
N LYS A 306 -15.44 -8.41 -9.26
CA LYS A 306 -16.63 -8.56 -8.40
C LYS A 306 -17.93 -8.60 -9.20
N ALA A 307 -18.04 -7.78 -10.25
CA ALA A 307 -19.23 -7.77 -11.10
C ALA A 307 -19.30 -9.06 -11.94
N TYR A 308 -18.20 -9.43 -12.60
CA TYR A 308 -18.19 -10.59 -13.47
C TYR A 308 -18.45 -11.90 -12.74
N ILE A 309 -17.84 -12.12 -11.57
CA ILE A 309 -18.05 -13.38 -10.85
C ILE A 309 -19.51 -13.61 -10.46
N LYS A 310 -20.24 -12.55 -10.07
CA LYS A 310 -21.66 -12.64 -9.68
C LYS A 310 -22.55 -13.17 -10.81
N ILE A 311 -22.22 -12.83 -12.05
CA ILE A 311 -22.97 -13.27 -13.24
C ILE A 311 -22.77 -14.76 -13.47
N TYR A 312 -21.57 -15.28 -13.18
CA TYR A 312 -21.20 -16.68 -13.39
C TYR A 312 -21.49 -17.59 -12.20
N GLN A 313 -22.02 -17.05 -11.10
CA GLN A 313 -22.48 -17.83 -9.93
C GLN A 313 -23.83 -18.52 -10.16
N GLY A 314 -24.54 -18.22 -11.25
CA GLY A 314 -25.82 -18.88 -11.59
C GLY A 314 -25.66 -20.32 -12.09
N GLU A 315 -26.77 -21.08 -12.14
CA GLU A 315 -26.79 -22.47 -12.62
C GLU A 315 -26.48 -22.59 -14.12
N ASP A 316 -26.84 -21.59 -14.93
CA ASP A 316 -26.60 -21.55 -16.37
C ASP A 316 -25.42 -20.65 -16.77
N LEU A 317 -24.86 -20.89 -17.96
CA LEU A 317 -23.97 -19.91 -18.58
C LEU A 317 -24.74 -18.62 -18.81
N PRO A 318 -24.21 -17.46 -18.41
CA PRO A 318 -24.97 -16.23 -18.45
C PRO A 318 -25.27 -15.80 -19.87
N HIS A 319 -26.50 -15.31 -20.06
CA HIS A 319 -26.89 -14.76 -21.35
C HIS A 319 -26.00 -13.55 -21.67
N PRO A 320 -25.57 -13.34 -22.94
CA PRO A 320 -24.60 -12.29 -23.25
C PRO A 320 -25.08 -10.86 -22.93
N LYS A 321 -26.39 -10.62 -22.85
CA LYS A 321 -26.98 -9.37 -22.34
C LYS A 321 -26.61 -9.10 -20.89
N SER A 322 -26.68 -10.10 -20.02
CA SER A 322 -26.33 -9.97 -18.60
C SER A 322 -24.85 -9.65 -18.40
N MET A 323 -23.98 -10.18 -19.28
CA MET A 323 -22.55 -9.82 -19.29
C MET A 323 -22.32 -8.34 -19.63
N LEU A 324 -23.12 -7.79 -20.55
CA LEU A 324 -23.04 -6.40 -20.97
C LEU A 324 -23.52 -5.45 -19.85
N GLU A 325 -24.68 -5.75 -19.27
CA GLU A 325 -25.25 -5.01 -18.14
C GLU A 325 -24.29 -4.96 -16.96
N ALA A 326 -23.65 -6.09 -16.64
CA ALA A 326 -22.68 -6.14 -15.56
C ALA A 326 -21.36 -5.43 -15.88
N THR A 327 -20.92 -5.41 -17.15
CA THR A 327 -19.81 -4.56 -17.58
C THR A 327 -20.15 -3.09 -17.38
N ALA A 328 -21.40 -2.70 -17.65
CA ALA A 328 -21.88 -1.35 -17.40
C ALA A 328 -21.94 -1.02 -15.90
N GLU A 329 -22.47 -1.91 -15.08
CA GLU A 329 -22.47 -1.79 -13.61
C GLU A 329 -21.04 -1.64 -13.07
N ALA A 330 -20.13 -2.53 -13.45
CA ALA A 330 -18.73 -2.49 -13.01
C ALA A 330 -18.03 -1.19 -13.40
N ASN A 331 -18.26 -0.71 -14.63
CA ASN A 331 -17.66 0.53 -15.11
C ASN A 331 -18.16 1.74 -14.29
N ASN A 332 -19.47 1.79 -13.98
CA ASN A 332 -20.02 2.84 -13.14
C ASN A 332 -19.51 2.74 -11.69
N LEU A 333 -19.44 1.54 -11.11
CA LEU A 333 -18.90 1.32 -9.76
C LEU A 333 -17.42 1.69 -9.65
N ALA A 334 -16.60 1.36 -10.66
CA ALA A 334 -15.21 1.77 -10.72
C ALA A 334 -15.07 3.31 -10.74
N ALA A 335 -15.94 4.00 -11.49
CA ALA A 335 -15.98 5.47 -11.50
C ALA A 335 -16.42 6.05 -10.15
N VAL A 336 -17.40 5.45 -9.47
CA VAL A 336 -17.82 5.83 -8.10
C VAL A 336 -16.65 5.66 -7.12
N ALA A 337 -15.95 4.53 -7.16
CA ALA A 337 -14.84 4.24 -6.26
C ALA A 337 -13.65 5.20 -6.47
N ALA A 338 -13.35 5.57 -7.71
CA ALA A 338 -12.33 6.57 -8.04
C ALA A 338 -12.71 7.97 -7.53
N ALA A 339 -13.96 8.39 -7.75
CA ALA A 339 -14.48 9.67 -7.29
C ALA A 339 -14.46 9.79 -5.75
N LYS A 340 -14.87 8.73 -5.05
CA LYS A 340 -14.86 8.65 -3.58
C LYS A 340 -13.47 8.84 -2.99
N ASP A 341 -12.47 8.23 -3.61
CA ASP A 341 -11.08 8.31 -3.16
C ASP A 341 -10.47 9.70 -3.36
N GLN A 342 -10.75 10.32 -4.50
CA GLN A 342 -10.34 11.70 -4.76
C GLN A 342 -10.94 12.65 -3.73
N TYR A 343 -12.22 12.47 -3.39
CA TYR A 343 -12.87 13.20 -2.34
C TYR A 343 -12.17 13.01 -0.98
N TYR A 344 -11.90 11.75 -0.60
CA TYR A 344 -11.22 11.43 0.66
C TYR A 344 -9.85 12.09 0.75
N LYS A 345 -8.99 11.93 -0.27
CA LYS A 345 -7.65 12.53 -0.33
C LYS A 345 -7.69 14.06 -0.23
N ASN A 346 -8.66 14.69 -0.89
CA ASN A 346 -8.78 16.15 -0.87
C ASN A 346 -9.29 16.65 0.49
N MET A 347 -10.23 15.94 1.13
CA MET A 347 -10.73 16.28 2.46
C MET A 347 -9.69 16.02 3.56
N GLU A 348 -8.91 14.95 3.45
CA GLU A 348 -7.82 14.63 4.39
C GLU A 348 -6.75 15.72 4.41
N LYS A 349 -6.45 16.34 3.25
CA LYS A 349 -5.55 17.51 3.17
C LYS A 349 -6.11 18.78 3.82
N VAL A 350 -7.41 18.85 4.08
CA VAL A 350 -8.07 20.01 4.70
C VAL A 350 -8.25 19.79 6.20
N CYS A 351 -8.74 18.62 6.61
CA CYS A 351 -9.12 18.35 8.00
C CYS A 351 -8.57 17.03 8.58
N GLY A 352 -7.55 16.42 7.97
CA GLY A 352 -6.88 15.20 8.45
C GLY A 352 -6.30 15.33 9.86
N GLY A 353 -6.02 14.20 10.53
CA GLY A 353 -5.73 14.14 11.97
C GLY A 353 -4.65 15.11 12.47
N ASP A 354 -3.58 15.29 11.69
CA ASP A 354 -2.43 16.14 12.03
C ASP A 354 -2.66 17.64 11.79
N LEU A 355 -3.77 18.00 11.13
CA LEU A 355 -4.09 19.38 10.77
C LEU A 355 -4.89 20.09 11.88
N PRO A 356 -4.69 21.40 12.06
CA PRO A 356 -5.41 22.17 13.07
C PRO A 356 -6.92 22.21 12.80
N TYR A 357 -7.70 22.58 13.83
CA TYR A 357 -9.13 22.80 13.72
C TYR A 357 -9.45 23.84 12.64
N VAL A 358 -10.42 23.52 11.77
CA VAL A 358 -10.94 24.42 10.73
C VAL A 358 -12.32 24.91 11.14
N ALA A 359 -12.63 26.19 10.91
CA ALA A 359 -13.95 26.73 11.22
C ALA A 359 -15.05 26.07 10.35
N PRO A 360 -16.28 25.85 10.87
CA PRO A 360 -17.31 25.10 10.15
C PRO A 360 -17.69 25.73 8.81
N GLU A 361 -17.78 27.06 8.75
CA GLU A 361 -18.10 27.80 7.51
C GLU A 361 -17.04 27.57 6.42
N THR A 362 -15.76 27.68 6.77
CA THR A 362 -14.64 27.44 5.85
C THR A 362 -14.57 25.97 5.44
N LEU A 363 -14.87 25.06 6.36
CA LEU A 363 -14.89 23.63 6.08
C LEU A 363 -16.03 23.27 5.11
N GLU A 364 -17.22 23.83 5.29
CA GLU A 364 -18.36 23.66 4.39
C GLU A 364 -18.10 24.25 2.99
N GLU A 365 -17.44 25.40 2.90
CA GLU A 365 -17.07 26.00 1.61
C GLU A 365 -16.08 25.09 0.86
N LYS A 366 -15.02 24.63 1.54
CA LYS A 366 -14.05 23.69 0.96
C LYS A 366 -14.69 22.37 0.56
N GLN A 367 -15.59 21.86 1.38
CA GLN A 367 -16.37 20.66 1.08
C GLN A 367 -17.21 20.82 -0.19
N ARG A 368 -17.92 21.93 -0.33
CA ARG A 368 -18.77 22.20 -1.50
C ARG A 368 -17.93 22.22 -2.78
N PHE A 369 -16.76 22.85 -2.73
CA PHE A 369 -15.82 22.91 -3.84
C PHE A 369 -15.31 21.51 -4.22
N ILE A 370 -14.80 20.74 -3.26
CA ILE A 370 -14.28 19.38 -3.49
C ILE A 370 -15.39 18.46 -4.02
N LYS A 371 -16.60 18.54 -3.46
CA LYS A 371 -17.76 17.77 -3.93
C LYS A 371 -18.09 18.08 -5.40
N GLN A 372 -18.10 19.35 -5.80
CA GLN A 372 -18.36 19.74 -7.19
C GLN A 372 -17.28 19.23 -8.15
N GLU A 373 -16.00 19.34 -7.77
CA GLU A 373 -14.89 18.84 -8.55
C GLU A 373 -15.00 17.32 -8.80
N VAL A 374 -15.31 16.56 -7.75
CA VAL A 374 -15.47 15.10 -7.80
C VAL A 374 -16.67 14.68 -8.65
N LEU A 375 -17.80 15.39 -8.54
CA LEU A 375 -18.98 15.12 -9.38
C LEU A 375 -18.72 15.48 -10.85
N HIS A 376 -17.98 16.56 -11.12
CA HIS A 376 -17.55 16.91 -12.47
C HIS A 376 -16.64 15.83 -13.05
N HIS A 377 -15.69 15.31 -12.26
CA HIS A 377 -14.85 14.18 -12.67
C HIS A 377 -15.69 12.93 -12.97
N PHE A 378 -16.63 12.56 -12.08
CA PHE A 378 -17.51 11.41 -12.29
C PHE A 378 -18.34 11.54 -13.57
N THR A 379 -18.96 12.70 -13.81
CA THR A 379 -19.79 12.94 -15.00
C THR A 379 -18.99 12.98 -16.30
N GLY A 380 -17.75 13.49 -16.27
CA GLY A 380 -16.84 13.53 -17.41
C GLY A 380 -16.29 12.17 -17.87
N THR A 381 -16.27 11.16 -16.99
CA THR A 381 -15.83 9.80 -17.34
C THR A 381 -16.81 9.13 -18.30
N LYS A 382 -16.33 8.52 -19.39
CA LYS A 382 -17.18 7.77 -20.33
C LYS A 382 -17.73 6.51 -19.65
N LYS A 383 -19.06 6.38 -19.58
CA LYS A 383 -19.76 5.29 -18.88
C LYS A 383 -20.76 4.58 -19.78
N MET A 384 -20.99 3.28 -19.53
CA MET A 384 -21.99 2.46 -20.26
C MET A 384 -23.38 2.51 -19.59
N GLY A 385 -24.43 2.09 -20.30
CA GLY A 385 -25.80 1.94 -19.77
C GLY A 385 -26.74 3.14 -19.97
N GLY A 386 -26.29 4.19 -20.67
CA GLY A 386 -27.10 5.39 -20.93
C GLY A 386 -27.24 6.31 -19.71
N ARG A 387 -27.99 7.42 -19.89
CA ARG A 387 -28.07 8.50 -18.89
C ARG A 387 -28.82 8.11 -17.61
N ASP A 388 -29.91 7.38 -17.74
CA ASP A 388 -30.74 6.99 -16.59
C ASP A 388 -30.03 5.98 -15.68
N PHE A 389 -29.29 5.04 -16.28
CA PHE A 389 -28.47 4.10 -15.52
C PHE A 389 -27.33 4.82 -14.78
N CYS A 390 -26.62 5.72 -15.46
CA CYS A 390 -25.57 6.53 -14.84
C CYS A 390 -26.10 7.40 -13.67
N LYS A 391 -27.33 7.90 -13.79
CA LYS A 391 -27.95 8.75 -12.76
C LYS A 391 -28.10 8.02 -11.42
N ARG A 392 -28.46 6.74 -11.43
CA ARG A 392 -28.56 5.92 -10.22
C ARG A 392 -27.23 5.86 -9.44
N TYR A 393 -26.12 5.67 -10.15
CA TYR A 393 -24.79 5.64 -9.52
C TYR A 393 -24.31 7.03 -9.10
N GLN A 394 -24.74 8.09 -9.79
CA GLN A 394 -24.50 9.45 -9.33
C GLN A 394 -25.22 9.74 -8.00
N GLU A 395 -26.48 9.34 -7.88
CA GLU A 395 -27.26 9.47 -6.63
C GLU A 395 -26.62 8.67 -5.49
N GLN A 396 -26.14 7.45 -5.78
CA GLN A 396 -25.38 6.65 -4.81
C GLN A 396 -24.09 7.35 -4.38
N LEU A 397 -23.29 7.86 -5.32
CA LEU A 397 -22.06 8.59 -5.01
C LEU A 397 -22.36 9.79 -4.11
N GLU A 398 -23.37 10.59 -4.44
CA GLU A 398 -23.75 11.75 -3.63
C GLU A 398 -24.17 11.40 -2.19
N ALA A 399 -24.84 10.26 -2.00
CA ALA A 399 -25.18 9.73 -0.68
C ALA A 399 -23.93 9.31 0.10
N GLU A 400 -23.01 8.54 -0.51
CA GLU A 400 -21.76 8.13 0.13
C GLU A 400 -20.84 9.32 0.46
N LEU A 401 -20.78 10.34 -0.41
CA LEU A 401 -20.05 11.57 -0.14
C LEU A 401 -20.61 12.33 1.08
N LYS A 402 -21.94 12.27 1.28
CA LYS A 402 -22.61 12.87 2.44
C LYS A 402 -22.25 12.15 3.74
N GLU A 403 -22.21 10.82 3.74
CA GLU A 403 -21.79 10.04 4.91
C GLU A 403 -20.32 10.33 5.29
N MET A 404 -19.43 10.39 4.30
CA MET A 404 -18.03 10.75 4.56
C MET A 404 -17.89 12.18 5.09
N TRP A 405 -18.68 13.13 4.59
CA TRP A 405 -18.73 14.49 5.12
C TRP A 405 -19.10 14.52 6.61
N GLU A 406 -20.14 13.77 7.01
CA GLU A 406 -20.55 13.69 8.41
C GLU A 406 -19.43 13.16 9.32
N SER A 407 -18.64 12.20 8.82
CA SER A 407 -17.46 11.67 9.52
C SER A 407 -16.36 12.75 9.67
N PHE A 408 -16.01 13.45 8.58
CA PHE A 408 -15.00 14.51 8.61
C PHE A 408 -15.41 15.71 9.48
N SER A 409 -16.70 16.08 9.46
CA SER A 409 -17.24 17.16 10.29
C SER A 409 -17.11 16.83 11.79
N LYS A 410 -17.56 15.64 12.20
CA LYS A 410 -17.40 15.15 13.59
C LYS A 410 -15.94 15.07 14.01
N HIS A 411 -15.07 14.59 13.12
CA HIS A 411 -13.63 14.53 13.39
C HIS A 411 -13.05 15.93 13.63
N ASN A 412 -13.42 16.92 12.81
CA ASN A 412 -12.97 18.29 13.00
C ASN A 412 -13.53 18.93 14.30
N GLU A 413 -14.81 18.71 14.63
CA GLU A 413 -15.40 19.19 15.89
C GLU A 413 -14.67 18.65 17.13
N SER A 414 -14.27 17.38 17.09
CA SER A 414 -13.53 16.74 18.20
C SER A 414 -12.21 17.47 18.54
N LYS A 415 -11.56 18.11 17.55
CA LYS A 415 -10.33 18.88 17.75
C LYS A 415 -10.54 20.15 18.56
N ASN A 416 -11.71 20.77 18.45
CA ASN A 416 -12.03 22.00 19.17
C ASN A 416 -12.26 21.73 20.67
N LEU A 417 -12.95 20.65 21.01
CA LEU A 417 -13.32 20.29 22.39
C LEU A 417 -12.10 20.13 23.31
N PHE A 418 -11.03 19.47 22.87
CA PHE A 418 -9.83 19.29 23.70
C PHE A 418 -9.05 20.59 23.92
N SER A 419 -9.06 21.51 22.94
CA SER A 419 -8.45 22.84 23.12
C SER A 419 -9.28 23.77 24.00
N ALA A 420 -10.61 23.59 24.01
CA ALA A 420 -11.54 24.45 24.74
C ALA A 420 -11.51 24.23 26.26
N PHE A 421 -11.20 23.03 26.76
CA PHE A 421 -11.18 22.80 28.23
C PHE A 421 -9.84 23.10 28.90
N ARG A 422 -8.73 23.16 28.15
CA ARG A 422 -7.38 23.31 28.73
C ARG A 422 -7.17 24.68 29.37
N THR A 423 -7.46 25.76 28.65
CA THR A 423 -7.17 27.13 29.11
C THR A 423 -8.03 27.55 30.33
N PRO A 424 -9.35 27.29 30.36
CA PRO A 424 -10.16 27.60 31.53
C PRO A 424 -9.74 26.80 32.76
N ALA A 425 -9.38 25.52 32.59
CA ALA A 425 -8.96 24.67 33.71
C ALA A 425 -7.66 25.19 34.35
N VAL A 426 -6.67 25.59 33.54
CA VAL A 426 -5.39 26.11 34.08
C VAL A 426 -5.57 27.47 34.76
N LEU A 427 -6.37 28.38 34.17
CA LEU A 427 -6.67 29.67 34.81
C LEU A 427 -7.47 29.49 36.11
N PHE A 428 -8.39 28.52 36.16
CA PHE A 428 -9.15 28.18 37.37
C PHE A 428 -8.24 27.66 38.48
N VAL A 429 -7.32 26.73 38.16
CA VAL A 429 -6.34 26.22 39.13
C VAL A 429 -5.44 27.35 39.65
N LEU A 430 -4.99 28.26 38.77
CA LEU A 430 -4.19 29.42 39.16
C LEU A 430 -4.95 30.34 40.13
N ILE A 431 -6.23 30.61 39.88
CA ILE A 431 -7.09 31.40 40.76
C ILE A 431 -7.21 30.75 42.14
N CYS A 432 -7.48 29.44 42.20
CA CYS A 432 -7.57 28.71 43.46
C CYS A 432 -6.25 28.78 44.26
N LEU A 433 -5.11 28.63 43.59
CA LEU A 433 -3.80 28.63 44.24
C LEU A 433 -3.45 30.01 44.82
N LEU A 434 -3.68 31.07 44.04
CA LEU A 434 -3.47 32.45 44.50
C LEU A 434 -4.42 32.86 45.63
N TYR A 435 -5.67 32.37 45.62
CA TYR A 435 -6.63 32.64 46.68
C TYR A 435 -6.17 32.05 48.03
N VAL A 436 -5.71 30.80 48.01
CA VAL A 436 -5.14 30.16 49.21
C VAL A 436 -3.89 30.89 49.67
N LEU A 437 -3.00 31.30 48.74
CA LEU A 437 -1.78 32.04 49.08
C LEU A 437 -2.10 33.40 49.70
N SER A 438 -3.07 34.13 49.16
CA SER A 438 -3.55 35.42 49.70
C SER A 438 -4.04 35.26 51.13
N GLY A 439 -4.87 34.24 51.41
CA GLY A 439 -5.37 33.96 52.76
C GLY A 439 -4.26 33.61 53.76
N ILE A 440 -3.23 32.87 53.34
CA ILE A 440 -2.08 32.55 54.20
C ILE A 440 -1.25 33.82 54.49
N MET A 441 -1.00 34.67 53.49
CA MET A 441 -0.21 35.89 53.67
C MET A 441 -0.94 36.92 54.55
N LEU A 442 -2.27 37.00 54.43
CA LEU A 442 -3.10 37.81 55.30
C LEU A 442 -3.03 37.32 56.76
N PHE A 443 -3.06 35.99 56.97
CA PHE A 443 -2.92 35.40 58.30
C PHE A 443 -1.55 35.68 58.94
N ILE A 444 -0.48 35.74 58.14
CA ILE A 444 0.89 36.08 58.58
C ILE A 444 1.05 37.59 58.85
N GLY A 445 0.12 38.44 58.40
CA GLY A 445 0.17 39.90 58.55
C GLY A 445 0.91 40.63 57.41
N LEU A 446 1.13 39.98 56.27
CA LEU A 446 1.76 40.55 55.08
C LEU A 446 0.70 41.09 54.11
N GLU A 447 -0.03 42.13 54.54
CA GLU A 447 -1.18 42.69 53.81
C GLU A 447 -0.84 43.16 52.39
N SER A 448 0.35 43.75 52.18
CA SER A 448 0.77 44.25 50.86
C SER A 448 0.92 43.13 49.83
N ILE A 449 1.34 41.93 50.25
CA ILE A 449 1.53 40.77 49.36
C ILE A 449 0.19 40.10 49.07
N SER A 450 -0.70 40.03 50.07
CA SER A 450 -2.07 39.53 49.90
C SER A 450 -2.84 40.39 48.89
N LEU A 451 -2.77 41.72 48.99
CA LEU A 451 -3.41 42.64 48.04
C LEU A 451 -2.91 42.42 46.60
N LEU A 452 -1.62 42.14 46.43
CA LEU A 452 -1.01 41.90 45.13
C LEU A 452 -1.50 40.58 44.53
N CYS A 453 -1.69 39.55 45.35
CA CYS A 453 -2.29 38.27 44.92
C CYS A 453 -3.76 38.46 44.49
N ASP A 454 -4.53 39.25 45.25
CA ASP A 454 -5.94 39.53 44.94
C ASP A 454 -6.10 40.32 43.62
N CYS A 455 -5.19 41.24 43.32
CA CYS A 455 -5.15 41.91 42.02
C CYS A 455 -4.89 40.92 40.86
N ILE A 456 -3.99 39.96 41.04
CA ILE A 456 -3.69 38.93 40.02
C ILE A 456 -4.90 38.02 39.82
N ILE A 457 -5.62 37.66 40.90
CA ILE A 457 -6.88 36.90 40.81
C ILE A 457 -7.92 37.66 40.00
N GLY A 458 -8.07 38.97 40.24
CA GLY A 458 -8.97 39.83 39.46
C GLY A 458 -8.66 39.85 37.96
N LEU A 459 -7.37 39.95 37.60
CA LEU A 459 -6.92 39.89 36.21
C LEU A 459 -7.18 38.52 35.57
N ALA A 460 -6.93 37.44 36.30
CA ALA A 460 -7.18 36.08 35.83
C ALA A 460 -8.69 35.81 35.60
N MET A 461 -9.56 36.32 36.47
CA MET A 461 -11.01 36.25 36.30
C MET A 461 -11.50 37.00 35.05
N ILE A 462 -10.97 38.21 34.80
CA ILE A 462 -11.24 38.96 33.58
C ILE A 462 -10.77 38.19 32.34
N ALA A 463 -9.60 37.55 32.41
CA ALA A 463 -9.09 36.73 31.32
C ALA A 463 -10.00 35.51 31.04
N VAL A 464 -10.53 34.84 32.06
CA VAL A 464 -11.49 33.73 31.90
C VAL A 464 -12.79 34.21 31.25
N LEU A 465 -13.36 35.33 31.72
CA LEU A 465 -14.60 35.90 31.17
C LEU A 465 -14.41 36.36 29.72
N THR A 466 -13.27 36.97 29.42
CA THR A 466 -12.91 37.44 28.07
C THR A 466 -12.69 36.24 27.15
N TRP A 467 -11.98 35.21 27.61
CA TRP A 467 -11.78 33.97 26.87
C TRP A 467 -13.11 33.25 26.59
N ALA A 468 -14.00 33.17 27.59
CA ALA A 468 -15.34 32.58 27.45
C ALA A 468 -16.21 33.38 26.47
N PHE A 469 -16.16 34.72 26.54
CA PHE A 469 -16.87 35.60 25.61
C PHE A 469 -16.35 35.49 24.17
N ILE A 470 -15.03 35.44 23.97
CA ILE A 470 -14.41 35.26 22.64
C ILE A 470 -14.83 33.91 22.04
N ARG A 471 -14.87 32.85 22.85
CA ARG A 471 -15.29 31.53 22.39
C ARG A 471 -16.79 31.45 22.11
N TYR A 472 -17.62 32.18 22.87
CA TYR A 472 -19.06 32.25 22.65
C TYR A 472 -19.45 33.14 21.46
N SER A 473 -18.81 34.31 21.30
CA SER A 473 -19.11 35.30 20.26
C SER A 473 -18.36 35.08 18.94
N GLY A 474 -17.24 34.36 18.97
CA GLY A 474 -16.38 34.12 17.80
C GLY A 474 -15.55 35.32 17.34
N GLN A 475 -15.68 36.48 17.98
CA GLN A 475 -14.95 37.71 17.63
C GLN A 475 -13.61 37.82 18.39
N TYR A 476 -12.59 38.46 17.81
CA TYR A 476 -11.26 38.69 18.41
C TYR A 476 -10.45 37.43 18.77
N ARG A 477 -10.37 36.47 17.82
CA ARG A 477 -9.59 35.23 17.96
C ARG A 477 -8.12 35.42 18.37
N GLU A 478 -7.48 36.50 17.95
CA GLU A 478 -6.08 36.81 18.28
C GLU A 478 -5.84 37.03 19.79
N VAL A 479 -6.85 37.57 20.49
CA VAL A 479 -6.78 37.77 21.94
C VAL A 479 -6.93 36.42 22.65
N GLY A 480 -7.79 35.53 22.14
CA GLY A 480 -7.95 34.17 22.66
C GLY A 480 -6.66 33.34 22.56
N THR A 481 -5.97 33.41 21.41
CA THR A 481 -4.68 32.71 21.22
C THR A 481 -3.56 33.30 22.09
N ALA A 482 -3.56 34.61 22.34
CA ALA A 482 -2.62 35.23 23.27
C ALA A 482 -2.82 34.72 24.71
N ILE A 483 -4.08 34.60 25.17
CA ILE A 483 -4.41 34.03 26.48
C ILE A 483 -3.96 32.57 26.57
N ASP A 484 -4.22 31.76 25.53
CA ASP A 484 -3.79 30.35 25.49
C ASP A 484 -2.25 30.23 25.60
N LYS A 485 -1.50 31.12 24.93
CA LYS A 485 -0.03 31.14 24.96
C LYS A 485 0.53 31.49 26.35
N VAL A 486 -0.04 32.51 27.00
CA VAL A 486 0.34 32.93 28.36
C VAL A 486 0.06 31.81 29.36
N THR A 487 -1.10 31.16 29.24
CA THR A 487 -1.51 30.04 30.10
C THR A 487 -0.57 28.84 29.98
N GLY A 488 -0.04 28.59 28.77
CA GLY A 488 1.01 27.58 28.54
C GLY A 488 2.30 27.87 29.30
N VAL A 489 2.73 29.13 29.37
CA VAL A 489 3.94 29.54 30.12
C VAL A 489 3.77 29.37 31.63
N PHE A 490 2.59 29.68 32.18
CA PHE A 490 2.31 29.49 33.61
C PHE A 490 2.36 28.01 34.02
N LEU A 491 1.85 27.11 33.18
CA LEU A 491 1.89 25.67 33.43
C LEU A 491 3.34 25.16 33.52
N GLU A 492 4.22 25.69 32.69
CA GLU A 492 5.64 25.33 32.70
C GLU A 492 6.36 25.84 33.96
N GLN A 493 6.10 27.08 34.39
CA GLN A 493 6.72 27.66 35.59
C GLN A 493 6.25 26.99 36.89
N ALA A 494 5.00 26.52 36.96
CA ALA A 494 4.45 25.81 38.11
C ALA A 494 5.07 24.42 38.35
N SER A 495 5.76 23.84 37.34
CA SER A 495 6.43 22.56 37.50
C SER A 495 7.61 22.61 38.48
N GLY A 496 8.22 23.78 38.69
CA GLY A 496 9.23 24.03 39.74
C GLY A 496 10.53 23.23 39.66
N VAL A 497 10.69 22.37 38.65
CA VAL A 497 11.87 21.53 38.46
C VAL A 497 12.89 22.24 37.59
N THR A 498 14.08 22.44 38.16
CA THR A 498 15.22 23.09 37.48
C THR A 498 16.19 22.03 36.94
N VAL A 499 16.88 22.33 35.86
CA VAL A 499 17.89 21.43 35.28
C VAL A 499 19.24 21.79 35.90
N ASP A 500 19.95 20.80 36.43
CA ASP A 500 21.29 21.04 36.99
C ASP A 500 22.30 21.44 35.88
N GLU A 501 23.29 22.25 36.21
CA GLU A 501 24.27 22.72 35.22
C GLU A 501 25.12 21.56 34.68
N ASP A 502 25.33 20.51 35.47
CA ASP A 502 26.04 19.31 35.05
C ASP A 502 25.32 18.54 33.92
N VAL A 503 23.99 18.64 33.86
CA VAL A 503 23.21 18.04 32.75
C VAL A 503 23.45 18.82 31.45
N LEU A 504 23.68 20.13 31.54
CA LEU A 504 23.94 20.99 30.38
C LEU A 504 25.36 20.81 29.85
N THR A 505 26.34 20.65 30.73
CA THR A 505 27.73 20.36 30.34
C THR A 505 27.81 19.02 29.61
N ILE A 506 27.16 17.98 30.13
CA ILE A 506 27.08 16.65 29.48
C ILE A 506 26.39 16.73 28.12
N PHE A 507 25.27 17.46 28.02
CA PHE A 507 24.58 17.63 26.74
C PHE A 507 25.44 18.35 25.70
N ASN A 508 26.15 19.41 26.10
CA ASN A 508 27.04 20.13 25.20
C ASN A 508 28.25 19.27 24.79
N ASP A 509 28.79 18.45 25.70
CA ASP A 509 29.87 17.52 25.40
C ASP A 509 29.45 16.41 24.44
N MET A 510 28.22 15.89 24.57
CA MET A 510 27.66 14.92 23.62
C MET A 510 27.33 15.56 22.26
N LYS A 511 27.01 16.86 22.23
CA LYS A 511 26.65 17.61 21.02
C LYS A 511 27.87 18.09 20.21
N VAL A 512 28.96 18.51 20.86
CA VAL A 512 30.14 19.10 20.20
C VAL A 512 31.08 18.00 19.71
N ARG A 513 31.05 17.73 18.40
CA ARG A 513 31.92 16.74 17.75
C ARG A 513 33.25 17.37 17.31
N LYS A 514 34.35 17.04 17.99
CA LYS A 514 35.70 17.38 17.51
C LYS A 514 36.04 16.55 16.26
N ALA A 515 36.33 17.21 15.14
CA ALA A 515 36.59 16.58 13.83
C ALA A 515 37.96 15.87 13.73
N GLN A 516 38.89 16.14 14.66
CA GLN A 516 40.20 15.49 14.78
C GLN A 516 40.38 14.97 16.21
N ALA A 517 39.69 13.87 16.56
CA ALA A 517 39.84 13.21 17.86
C ALA A 517 40.67 11.93 17.70
N SER A 518 41.62 11.72 18.60
CA SER A 518 42.42 10.49 18.69
C SER A 518 41.55 9.26 19.02
N GLU A 519 42.00 8.05 18.68
CA GLU A 519 41.22 6.81 18.85
C GLU A 519 40.87 6.53 20.33
N GLU A 520 41.70 6.98 21.26
CA GLU A 520 41.44 6.94 22.71
C GLU A 520 40.37 7.95 23.16
N GLU A 521 40.31 9.15 22.55
CA GLU A 521 39.28 10.15 22.85
C GLU A 521 37.90 9.74 22.32
N ARG A 522 37.83 8.96 21.23
CA ARG A 522 36.58 8.36 20.74
C ARG A 522 36.03 7.33 21.72
N ARG A 523 36.89 6.49 22.33
CA ARG A 523 36.45 5.50 23.32
C ARG A 523 35.90 6.11 24.61
N LYS A 524 36.34 7.33 24.97
CA LYS A 524 35.85 8.08 26.15
C LYS A 524 34.55 8.85 25.91
N ARG A 525 33.94 8.78 24.71
CA ARG A 525 32.67 9.44 24.43
C ARG A 525 31.51 8.72 25.10
N LYS A 526 30.62 9.48 25.73
CA LYS A 526 29.37 8.97 26.31
C LYS A 526 28.38 8.67 25.18
N LYS A 527 27.88 7.44 25.13
CA LYS A 527 26.91 6.93 24.15
C LYS A 527 25.48 6.99 24.66
N ALA A 528 25.28 6.70 25.94
CA ALA A 528 24.00 6.86 26.61
C ALA A 528 24.20 7.45 28.01
N VAL A 529 23.34 8.37 28.41
CA VAL A 529 23.32 8.95 29.76
C VAL A 529 21.89 8.97 30.29
N LEU A 530 21.71 8.47 31.50
CA LEU A 530 20.43 8.52 32.23
C LEU A 530 20.41 9.69 33.21
N PHE A 531 19.29 10.40 33.22
CA PHE A 531 18.99 11.48 34.15
C PHE A 531 17.80 11.10 35.03
N CYS A 532 17.91 11.43 36.30
CA CYS A 532 16.86 11.25 37.28
C CYS A 532 16.56 12.57 37.99
N LEU A 533 15.41 12.63 38.65
CA LEU A 533 15.14 13.69 39.60
C LEU A 533 15.96 13.44 40.87
N SER A 534 16.56 14.50 41.41
CA SER A 534 17.22 14.53 42.72
C SER A 534 16.28 14.03 43.83
N GLU A 535 16.81 13.58 44.97
CA GLU A 535 16.02 13.10 46.11
C GLU A 535 14.95 14.12 46.56
N ASP A 536 15.26 15.41 46.44
CA ASP A 536 14.35 16.53 46.74
C ASP A 536 13.29 16.79 45.66
N LYS A 537 13.37 16.08 44.52
CA LYS A 537 12.50 16.18 43.32
C LYS A 537 12.41 17.57 42.69
N LYS A 538 13.37 18.45 42.98
CA LYS A 538 13.43 19.84 42.49
C LYS A 538 14.45 20.08 41.39
N ARG A 539 15.37 19.13 41.17
CA ARG A 539 16.43 19.23 40.18
C ARG A 539 16.51 17.96 39.35
N ILE A 540 16.80 18.08 38.06
CA ILE A 540 17.18 16.95 37.21
C ILE A 540 18.70 16.82 37.27
N ILE A 541 19.17 15.67 37.76
CA ILE A 541 20.58 15.34 37.94
C ILE A 541 20.94 14.11 37.11
N MET A 542 22.23 13.92 36.84
CA MET A 542 22.75 12.69 36.25
C MET A 542 22.68 11.55 37.27
N GLU A 543 22.28 10.35 36.85
CA GLU A 543 22.32 9.17 37.72
C GLU A 543 23.75 8.59 37.74
N GLU A 544 24.42 8.64 38.90
CA GLU A 544 25.81 8.17 39.06
C GLU A 544 25.94 6.68 38.69
N GLY A 545 26.94 6.36 37.85
CA GLY A 545 27.24 4.99 37.42
C GLY A 545 26.34 4.42 36.30
N LYS A 546 25.44 5.22 35.73
CA LYS A 546 24.57 4.82 34.60
C LYS A 546 24.87 5.61 33.32
N GLU A 547 26.12 5.57 32.90
CA GLU A 547 26.58 6.04 31.59
C GLU A 547 27.20 4.90 30.79
N ILE A 548 26.98 4.89 29.48
CA ILE A 548 27.60 3.93 28.56
C ILE A 548 28.65 4.67 27.76
N LEU A 549 29.87 4.13 27.66
CA LEU A 549 30.91 4.70 26.81
C LEU A 549 30.91 4.03 25.42
N GLN A 550 31.36 4.76 24.40
CA GLN A 550 31.36 4.29 23.00
C GLN A 550 32.26 3.07 22.75
N GLY A 551 33.12 2.69 23.71
CA GLY A 551 34.08 1.58 23.62
C GLY A 551 33.81 0.37 24.51
N ASP A 552 32.68 0.28 25.21
CA ASP A 552 32.36 -0.87 26.07
C ASP A 552 32.07 -2.15 25.24
N GLU A 553 32.58 -3.30 25.69
CA GLU A 553 32.39 -4.59 25.04
C GLU A 553 30.94 -5.08 25.21
N GLY A 554 30.14 -4.93 24.16
CA GLY A 554 28.76 -5.43 24.12
C GLY A 554 27.87 -4.63 23.18
N ASP A 555 26.60 -5.02 23.10
CA ASP A 555 25.62 -4.29 22.33
C ASP A 555 25.12 -3.06 23.13
N PRO A 556 25.40 -1.83 22.67
CA PRO A 556 25.11 -0.62 23.44
C PRO A 556 23.61 -0.41 23.69
N TYR A 557 22.77 -0.82 22.74
CA TYR A 557 21.33 -0.66 22.83
C TYR A 557 20.71 -1.63 23.85
N LEU A 558 21.12 -2.90 23.82
CA LEU A 558 20.66 -3.89 24.82
C LEU A 558 21.12 -3.53 26.23
N THR A 559 22.34 -2.99 26.36
CA THR A 559 22.87 -2.55 27.66
C THR A 559 22.09 -1.35 28.16
N PHE A 560 21.76 -0.39 27.29
CA PHE A 560 20.88 0.73 27.59
C PHE A 560 19.50 0.28 28.08
N VAL A 561 18.85 -0.65 27.37
CA VAL A 561 17.54 -1.21 27.76
C VAL A 561 17.59 -1.86 29.15
N LYS A 562 18.69 -2.54 29.49
CA LYS A 562 18.88 -3.15 30.82
C LYS A 562 19.07 -2.14 31.95
N MET A 563 19.51 -0.92 31.67
CA MET A 563 19.69 0.12 32.68
C MET A 563 18.39 0.81 33.10
N LEU A 564 17.32 0.64 32.31
CA LEU A 564 16.03 1.27 32.56
C LEU A 564 15.26 0.56 33.68
N PRO A 565 14.87 1.26 34.76
CA PRO A 565 14.14 0.66 35.86
C PRO A 565 12.68 0.35 35.46
N PRO A 566 12.14 -0.83 35.80
CA PRO A 566 10.74 -1.18 35.48
C PRO A 566 9.71 -0.39 36.31
N ASP A 567 10.11 0.10 37.48
CA ASP A 567 9.19 0.69 38.48
C ASP A 567 9.36 2.21 38.65
N ASP A 568 10.23 2.86 37.87
CA ASP A 568 10.49 4.30 38.01
C ASP A 568 10.77 5.00 36.67
N CYS A 569 10.53 6.31 36.61
CA CYS A 569 10.68 7.10 35.39
C CYS A 569 12.11 7.64 35.24
N ARG A 570 12.58 7.80 34.00
CA ARG A 570 13.91 8.39 33.68
C ARG A 570 13.87 9.21 32.40
N TYR A 571 14.79 10.17 32.28
CA TYR A 571 15.14 10.74 30.98
C TYR A 571 16.44 10.13 30.51
N ALA A 572 16.61 9.96 29.21
CA ALA A 572 17.87 9.53 28.63
C ALA A 572 18.24 10.36 27.41
N LEU A 573 19.54 10.55 27.22
CA LEU A 573 20.12 10.95 25.95
C LEU A 573 20.86 9.76 25.37
N TYR A 574 20.54 9.41 24.13
CA TYR A 574 21.13 8.30 23.42
C TYR A 574 21.68 8.78 22.08
N ASP A 575 22.98 8.59 21.83
CA ASP A 575 23.60 8.90 20.54
C ASP A 575 23.44 7.71 19.59
N ALA A 576 22.41 7.77 18.75
CA ALA A 576 22.04 6.67 17.86
C ALA A 576 22.85 6.72 16.58
N THR A 577 23.61 5.65 16.33
CA THR A 577 24.32 5.44 15.05
C THR A 577 23.46 4.57 14.14
N TYR A 578 23.04 5.09 12.98
CA TYR A 578 22.19 4.36 12.05
C TYR A 578 22.63 4.56 10.59
N GLU A 579 22.41 3.56 9.75
CA GLU A 579 22.76 3.61 8.33
C GLU A 579 21.50 3.63 7.48
N THR A 580 21.39 4.61 6.58
CA THR A 580 20.37 4.63 5.53
C THR A 580 20.97 4.15 4.21
N LYS A 581 20.13 3.91 3.19
CA LYS A 581 20.56 3.46 1.84
C LYS A 581 21.68 4.26 1.19
N GLU A 582 21.90 5.50 1.65
CA GLU A 582 22.82 6.44 1.02
C GLU A 582 23.96 6.90 1.94
N THR A 583 23.76 6.95 3.28
CA THR A 583 24.76 7.50 4.23
C THR A 583 24.63 6.92 5.63
N LYS A 584 25.76 6.85 6.35
CA LYS A 584 25.80 6.61 7.80
C LYS A 584 25.57 7.92 8.55
N LYS A 585 24.62 7.92 9.49
CA LYS A 585 24.23 9.08 10.28
C LYS A 585 24.31 8.78 11.78
N GLU A 586 24.58 9.83 12.54
CA GLU A 586 24.62 9.81 13.99
C GLU A 586 23.79 11.00 14.47
N ASP A 587 22.67 10.75 15.13
CA ASP A 587 21.80 11.77 15.71
C ASP A 587 21.53 11.48 17.20
N LEU A 588 21.51 12.54 18.01
CA LEU A 588 21.13 12.46 19.41
C LEU A 588 19.61 12.31 19.53
N VAL A 589 19.18 11.33 20.31
CA VAL A 589 17.78 11.03 20.60
C VAL A 589 17.51 11.32 22.07
N PHE A 590 16.47 12.12 22.32
CA PHE A 590 15.96 12.33 23.67
C PHE A 590 14.87 11.30 23.96
N ILE A 591 15.08 10.47 24.99
CA ILE A 591 14.17 9.40 25.38
C ILE A 591 13.54 9.73 26.73
N PHE A 592 12.22 9.68 26.79
CA PHE A 592 11.46 9.79 28.04
C PHE A 592 10.87 8.43 28.40
N TRP A 593 11.38 7.83 29.48
CA TRP A 593 10.96 6.53 30.00
C TRP A 593 9.94 6.71 31.14
N ALA A 594 8.73 6.20 30.95
CA ALA A 594 7.63 6.29 31.90
C ALA A 594 6.84 4.97 31.99
N PRO A 595 7.37 3.93 32.66
CA PRO A 595 6.81 2.58 32.63
C PRO A 595 5.43 2.52 33.28
N GLU A 596 4.53 1.67 32.77
CA GLU A 596 3.17 1.53 33.31
C GLU A 596 3.10 1.21 34.81
N ASN A 597 4.06 0.43 35.32
CA ASN A 597 4.14 0.04 36.73
C ASN A 597 4.63 1.15 37.67
N SER A 598 5.18 2.27 37.15
CA SER A 598 5.70 3.32 38.02
C SER A 598 4.59 4.09 38.78
N PRO A 599 4.86 4.58 40.00
CA PRO A 599 3.89 5.31 40.79
C PRO A 599 3.35 6.53 40.03
N LEU A 600 2.02 6.71 40.05
CA LEU A 600 1.33 7.81 39.35
C LEU A 600 1.94 9.19 39.69
N LYS A 601 2.32 9.39 40.97
CA LYS A 601 2.99 10.60 41.44
C LYS A 601 4.33 10.86 40.76
N SER A 602 5.13 9.82 40.51
CA SER A 602 6.42 9.95 39.80
C SER A 602 6.19 10.27 38.32
N LYS A 603 5.27 9.58 37.65
CA LYS A 603 4.91 9.87 36.25
C LYS A 603 4.46 11.31 36.05
N MET A 604 3.62 11.82 36.95
CA MET A 604 3.13 13.19 36.86
C MET A 604 4.27 14.22 36.97
N ILE A 605 5.22 14.02 37.90
CA ILE A 605 6.34 14.96 38.09
C ILE A 605 7.32 14.89 36.90
N TYR A 606 7.61 13.70 36.38
CA TYR A 606 8.46 13.56 35.19
C TYR A 606 7.76 14.05 33.91
N ALA A 607 6.44 13.88 33.78
CA ALA A 607 5.70 14.43 32.64
C ALA A 607 5.67 15.97 32.68
N SER A 608 5.50 16.57 33.87
CA SER A 608 5.48 18.03 34.03
C SER A 608 6.86 18.66 33.86
N SER A 609 7.94 17.95 34.21
CA SER A 609 9.32 18.46 34.13
C SER A 609 10.00 18.25 32.77
N LYS A 610 9.32 17.52 31.85
CA LYS A 610 9.82 17.17 30.52
C LYS A 610 10.11 18.41 29.67
N ASP A 611 9.22 19.40 29.70
CA ASP A 611 9.36 20.62 28.89
C ASP A 611 10.54 21.49 29.37
N ALA A 612 10.87 21.44 30.66
CA ALA A 612 11.99 22.20 31.24
C ALA A 612 13.35 21.70 30.73
N ILE A 613 13.56 20.38 30.67
CA ILE A 613 14.80 19.79 30.13
C ILE A 613 14.86 19.88 28.61
N LYS A 614 13.73 19.70 27.92
CA LYS A 614 13.65 19.80 26.46
C LYS A 614 14.03 21.18 25.94
N LYS A 615 13.60 22.26 26.60
CA LYS A 615 13.97 23.64 26.21
C LYS A 615 15.47 23.91 26.33
N LYS A 616 16.16 23.24 27.26
CA LYS A 616 17.61 23.34 27.42
C LYS A 616 18.37 22.55 26.36
N PHE A 617 17.82 21.42 25.93
CA PHE A 617 18.36 20.58 24.86
C PHE A 617 18.03 21.12 23.46
N THR A 618 18.55 22.32 23.15
CA THR A 618 18.31 22.97 21.86
C THR A 618 19.01 22.23 20.71
N GLY A 619 18.27 21.85 19.67
CA GLY A 619 18.81 21.23 18.45
C GLY A 619 18.71 19.69 18.37
N ILE A 620 18.02 19.03 19.30
CA ILE A 620 17.67 17.61 19.16
C ILE A 620 16.56 17.45 18.11
N LYS A 621 16.76 16.55 17.14
CA LYS A 621 15.79 16.29 16.05
C LYS A 621 14.75 15.23 16.40
N HIS A 622 15.13 14.24 17.21
CA HIS A 622 14.31 13.06 17.49
C HIS A 622 13.99 12.97 18.98
N GLU A 623 12.70 12.87 19.27
CA GLU A 623 12.15 12.69 20.62
C GLU A 623 11.34 11.39 20.66
N TRP A 624 11.56 10.59 21.69
CA TRP A 624 10.87 9.32 21.87
C TRP A 624 10.34 9.18 23.30
N GLN A 625 9.03 9.02 23.44
CA GLN A 625 8.40 8.68 24.72
C GLN A 625 8.02 7.21 24.73
N VAL A 626 8.38 6.52 25.80
CA VAL A 626 8.28 5.07 25.93
C VAL A 626 7.61 4.72 27.26
N ASN A 627 6.52 3.95 27.18
CA ASN A 627 5.69 3.61 28.35
C ASN A 627 5.78 2.13 28.75
N GLY A 628 6.35 1.27 27.89
CA GLY A 628 6.47 -0.16 28.14
C GLY A 628 7.83 -0.72 27.72
N LEU A 629 8.26 -1.79 28.40
CA LEU A 629 9.50 -2.50 28.05
C LEU A 629 9.40 -3.18 26.67
N GLU A 630 8.19 -3.48 26.20
CA GLU A 630 7.94 -4.10 24.90
C GLU A 630 8.26 -3.13 23.76
N ASP A 631 7.94 -1.84 23.93
CA ASP A 631 8.19 -0.79 22.93
C ASP A 631 9.68 -0.50 22.72
N ILE A 632 10.50 -0.67 23.76
CA ILE A 632 11.94 -0.33 23.75
C ILE A 632 12.86 -1.53 23.54
N LYS A 633 12.37 -2.75 23.75
CA LYS A 633 13.13 -3.97 23.47
C LYS A 633 13.35 -4.15 21.98
N ASP A 634 12.37 -3.78 21.16
CA ASP A 634 12.52 -3.82 19.71
C ASP A 634 13.35 -2.62 19.22
N ARG A 635 14.33 -2.86 18.34
CA ARG A 635 15.14 -1.81 17.71
C ARG A 635 14.41 -1.15 16.55
N LYS A 636 13.42 -1.85 15.99
CA LYS A 636 12.62 -1.38 14.85
C LYS A 636 11.83 -0.13 15.24
N THR A 637 11.33 -0.04 16.46
CA THR A 637 10.60 1.13 16.96
C THR A 637 11.47 2.38 17.03
N LEU A 638 12.73 2.27 17.48
CA LEU A 638 13.67 3.40 17.45
C LEU A 638 14.04 3.78 16.01
N ALA A 639 14.26 2.80 15.13
CA ALA A 639 14.56 3.05 13.72
C ALA A 639 13.41 3.76 12.98
N GLU A 640 12.15 3.39 13.27
CA GLU A 640 10.97 4.07 12.75
C GLU A 640 10.96 5.56 13.11
N LYS A 641 11.40 5.92 14.33
CA LYS A 641 11.48 7.30 14.79
C LYS A 641 12.66 8.09 14.22
N LEU A 642 13.74 7.43 13.82
CA LEU A 642 14.92 8.05 13.22
C LEU A 642 14.75 8.34 11.72
N GLY A 643 14.00 7.50 11.00
CA GLY A 643 13.81 7.69 9.55
C GLY A 643 12.87 6.71 8.86
N GLY A 644 12.04 5.96 9.60
CA GLY A 644 11.12 4.99 9.02
C GLY A 644 11.82 3.89 8.21
N ALA A 645 11.24 3.51 7.09
CA ALA A 645 11.73 2.47 6.18
C ALA A 645 13.06 2.80 5.46
N SER A 646 13.66 3.97 5.72
CA SER A 646 14.94 4.36 5.13
C SER A 646 16.17 3.89 5.91
N VAL A 647 15.99 3.46 7.16
CA VAL A 647 17.05 2.97 8.06
C VAL A 647 17.24 1.46 7.88
N ILE A 648 18.45 1.04 7.50
CA ILE A 648 18.82 -0.35 7.21
C ILE A 648 19.43 -1.03 8.43
N SER A 649 20.30 -0.33 9.15
CA SER A 649 20.99 -0.85 10.33
C SER A 649 20.97 0.19 11.45
N LEU A 650 20.90 -0.29 12.69
CA LEU A 650 21.01 0.50 13.91
C LEU A 650 22.10 -0.11 14.77
N GLU A 651 23.08 0.70 15.15
CA GLU A 651 24.26 0.28 15.93
C GLU A 651 25.08 -0.85 15.28
N GLY A 652 25.09 -0.89 13.94
CA GLY A 652 25.83 -1.90 13.17
C GLY A 652 25.12 -3.25 13.03
N LEU A 653 23.90 -3.39 13.57
CA LEU A 653 23.06 -4.58 13.38
C LEU A 653 21.93 -4.29 12.37
N PRO A 654 21.70 -5.18 11.40
CA PRO A 654 20.64 -5.01 10.42
C PRO A 654 19.27 -5.11 11.08
N LEU A 655 18.33 -4.26 10.66
CA LEU A 655 16.95 -4.25 11.15
C LEU A 655 16.03 -5.23 10.39
N ASN A 656 16.57 -5.91 9.38
CA ASN A 656 15.87 -6.94 8.60
C ASN A 656 16.05 -8.30 9.26
N ASP A 657 15.05 -8.67 10.06
CA ASP A 657 14.56 -10.04 10.20
C ASP A 657 13.04 -10.04 9.94
#